data_AF-A0A3B4ZPD8-F1
#
_entry.id   AF-A0A3B4ZPD8-F1
#
_cell.length_a   1.000
_cell.length_b   1.000
_cell.length_c   1.000
_cell.angle_alpha   90.00
_cell.angle_beta   90.00
_cell.angle_gamma   90.00
#
_symmetry.space_group_name_H-M   'P 1'
#
loop_
_entity.id
_entity.type
_entity.pdbx_description
1 polymer ?
#
loop_
_entity_poly.entity_id
_entity_poly.type
_entity_poly.pdbx_seq_one_letter_code
_entity_poly.pdbx_strand_id
1 'polypeptide(L)'
;TNGGHGLVAYCLSQLFCNQRVHCQWGPYGSWSECDGCTKLQTRSRAMSVYAQFGGNPCYGERTETRSCETTQGCPLEDGCGDRFRCRSGKCVSQSLVCNGDQDCEEDGHDERVCGVRNFVLCSHSVLPPNIELLGLGFDVVTGKRRASVINTKSFGGQCRPIYSANHRAFYRLPISLIRYNVLVKVQNDFSDEMFTSTWHYAKDIVNRQTVTGTTSGYHNYDFHESHDKNQVCRNHKLLVLKNDIELVQFQSNSPQYLPISEELWKALAKLPSVYDYAAYRKVLQKFGTHYLSEGSLGGSFKAIISVDEEAERYMGKHNECTRTVHRILFFIKFTTEHCDTLNKVDVEGGGISHIAALKAIQLDNPEKNWRMYSNWAESIGSYPQVTKQKLRPLSELVKEVQCAGLKRIYLRRAIEQYLAESDTCHCQPCRNNGLAVMDGDTCKCICKPLTSGLACEQGTEAEGQPGVIHGSWACWSAWSSCSGGRRSRSRSCSNPSPQNGGQSCVGESAETSECEDQELQYLKTMEPQCFDHTLSASQRCGTPPALINGYILDPKDVYLVGSTAQYTCTDGLNLVGASILTCTADQTWSGGPGRSSACSLDSLPSDVIATPSKKVIGIGDSVTLSCPEGSQLVGEATIICNPSLLFSPNPADIRCSQAPQRVAPLVQCKLWEKSVKGKCVCKMPFECRYVSSADQ
;
A
#
# COMPACT_ATOMS: atom_id res chain seq x y z
N THR A 1 61.18 43.00 -8.97
CA THR A 1 61.55 41.64 -9.39
C THR A 1 60.28 40.90 -9.73
N ASN A 2 60.27 40.32 -10.93
CA ASN A 2 59.12 39.90 -11.72
C ASN A 2 58.31 38.74 -11.12
N GLY A 3 57.03 38.65 -11.52
CA GLY A 3 56.24 37.44 -11.31
C GLY A 3 54.76 37.54 -11.70
N GLY A 4 54.41 38.26 -12.78
CA GLY A 4 53.07 38.17 -13.37
C GLY A 4 52.92 36.87 -14.15
N HIS A 5 52.07 35.95 -13.67
CA HIS A 5 51.58 34.83 -14.46
C HIS A 5 50.15 35.13 -14.91
N GLY A 6 50.02 35.36 -16.21
CA GLY A 6 48.76 35.65 -16.88
C GLY A 6 47.80 34.47 -16.86
N LEU A 7 46.54 34.81 -16.61
CA LEU A 7 45.37 34.05 -17.07
C LEU A 7 45.40 34.04 -18.60
N VAL A 8 46.00 33.00 -19.18
CA VAL A 8 45.91 32.73 -20.61
C VAL A 8 44.55 32.09 -20.87
N ALA A 9 43.58 32.93 -21.23
CA ALA A 9 42.34 32.50 -21.84
C ALA A 9 42.60 32.07 -23.29
N TYR A 10 42.77 30.77 -23.52
CA TYR A 10 42.64 30.20 -24.87
C TYR A 10 41.15 29.96 -25.16
N CYS A 11 40.47 30.98 -25.68
CA CYS A 11 39.18 30.82 -26.35
C CYS A 11 39.41 30.87 -27.86
N LEU A 12 39.45 29.71 -28.51
CA LEU A 12 39.29 29.58 -29.95
C LEU A 12 38.02 28.76 -30.23
N SER A 13 37.16 29.32 -31.09
CA SER A 13 35.81 28.89 -31.52
C SER A 13 34.67 29.17 -30.53
N GLN A 14 33.50 29.57 -31.06
CA GLN A 14 32.25 29.91 -30.37
C GLN A 14 31.61 28.70 -29.64
N LEU A 15 32.35 28.08 -28.73
CA LEU A 15 31.83 27.13 -27.76
C LEU A 15 31.24 27.94 -26.60
N PHE A 16 29.91 27.95 -26.52
CA PHE A 16 29.19 28.43 -25.35
C PHE A 16 29.69 27.66 -24.12
N CYS A 17 30.55 28.28 -23.32
CA CYS A 17 31.07 27.67 -22.10
C CYS A 17 30.00 27.80 -21.01
N ASN A 18 29.20 26.75 -20.79
CA ASN A 18 28.30 26.74 -19.64
C ASN A 18 29.15 26.68 -18.37
N GLN A 19 28.95 27.66 -17.48
CA GLN A 19 29.62 27.68 -16.19
C GLN A 19 29.13 26.49 -15.36
N ARG A 20 30.07 25.73 -14.81
CA ARG A 20 29.76 24.66 -13.85
C ARG A 20 29.13 25.29 -12.61
N VAL A 21 27.98 24.79 -12.20
CA VAL A 21 27.28 25.28 -11.01
C VAL A 21 27.67 24.36 -9.86
N HIS A 22 28.52 24.87 -8.98
CA HIS A 22 28.90 24.16 -7.77
C HIS A 22 27.79 24.29 -6.73
N CYS A 23 27.55 23.20 -6.00
CA CYS A 23 26.58 23.20 -4.93
C CYS A 23 26.94 24.21 -3.83
N GLN A 24 25.95 24.92 -3.30
CA GLN A 24 26.10 25.83 -2.18
C GLN A 24 25.01 25.58 -1.14
N TRP A 25 25.45 25.49 0.12
CA TRP A 25 24.55 25.42 1.27
C TRP A 25 24.03 26.81 1.62
N GLY A 26 22.75 26.88 1.95
CA GLY A 26 22.19 28.03 2.64
C GLY A 26 22.68 28.13 4.09
N PRO A 27 22.37 29.25 4.78
CA PRO A 27 22.66 29.37 6.20
C PRO A 27 21.89 28.33 7.00
N TYR A 28 22.46 27.93 8.14
CA TYR A 28 21.73 27.12 9.11
C TYR A 28 20.57 27.91 9.72
N GLY A 29 19.45 27.21 9.93
CA GLY A 29 18.37 27.71 10.75
C GLY A 29 18.74 27.79 12.24
N SER A 30 17.80 28.27 13.03
CA SER A 30 17.91 28.30 14.49
C SER A 30 18.08 26.89 15.08
N TRP A 31 18.75 26.79 16.22
CA TRP A 31 18.82 25.54 16.99
C TRP A 31 17.44 25.16 17.53
N SER A 32 17.11 23.88 17.47
CA SER A 32 15.94 23.31 18.13
C SER A 32 16.03 23.46 19.66
N GLU A 33 14.91 23.21 20.35
CA GLU A 33 14.95 22.97 21.79
C GLU A 33 15.74 21.70 22.13
N CYS A 34 16.17 21.61 23.39
CA CYS A 34 16.96 20.49 23.88
C CYS A 34 16.09 19.25 24.12
N ASP A 35 16.40 18.16 23.44
CA ASP A 35 15.70 16.88 23.59
C ASP A 35 15.93 16.28 24.99
N GLY A 36 14.86 15.99 25.73
CA GLY A 36 14.89 15.40 27.08
C GLY A 36 15.49 13.99 27.16
N CYS A 37 15.39 13.18 26.10
CA CYS A 37 15.92 11.82 26.05
C CYS A 37 17.39 11.81 25.59
N THR A 38 17.71 12.55 24.53
CA THR A 38 19.04 12.50 23.89
C THR A 38 19.99 13.59 24.38
N LYS A 39 19.48 14.66 25.00
CA LYS A 39 20.23 15.85 25.44
C LYS A 39 21.00 16.49 24.28
N LEU A 40 20.37 16.51 23.10
CA LEU A 40 20.90 17.13 21.89
C LEU A 40 19.95 18.21 21.36
N GLN A 41 20.54 19.26 20.79
CA GLN A 41 19.84 20.20 19.91
C GLN A 41 20.27 19.94 18.47
N THR A 42 19.33 20.06 17.54
CA THR A 42 19.57 19.89 16.10
C THR A 42 19.28 21.20 15.38
N ARG A 43 20.03 21.51 14.32
CA ARG A 43 19.66 22.53 13.33
C ARG A 43 19.83 21.97 11.93
N SER A 44 19.06 22.49 10.98
CA SER A 44 19.16 22.13 9.57
C SER A 44 19.39 23.33 8.69
N ARG A 45 20.00 23.10 7.53
CA ARG A 45 20.12 24.07 6.43
C ARG A 45 19.54 23.50 5.15
N ALA A 46 18.97 24.35 4.31
CA ALA A 46 18.58 23.96 2.96
C ALA A 46 19.71 24.23 1.98
N MET A 47 19.68 23.59 0.82
CA MET A 47 20.58 23.90 -0.28
C MET A 47 20.10 25.20 -0.94
N SER A 48 20.99 26.18 -1.11
CA SER A 48 20.65 27.42 -1.82
C SER A 48 20.88 27.29 -3.33
N VAL A 49 21.88 26.49 -3.72
CA VAL A 49 22.21 26.23 -5.12
C VAL A 49 22.54 24.75 -5.29
N TYR A 50 21.85 24.07 -6.19
CA TYR A 50 22.08 22.67 -6.52
C TYR A 50 23.24 22.52 -7.50
N ALA A 51 24.01 21.42 -7.38
CA ALA A 51 25.08 21.15 -8.33
C ALA A 51 24.50 20.87 -9.72
N GLN A 52 25.05 21.52 -10.76
CA GLN A 52 24.60 21.35 -12.14
C GLN A 52 25.76 21.48 -13.13
N PHE A 53 25.59 20.92 -14.33
CA PHE A 53 26.55 20.98 -15.44
C PHE A 53 27.96 20.46 -15.07
N GLY A 54 28.02 19.39 -14.27
CA GLY A 54 29.29 18.81 -13.82
C GLY A 54 30.02 19.62 -12.75
N GLY A 55 29.29 20.47 -12.01
CA GLY A 55 29.78 21.08 -10.78
C GLY A 55 29.89 20.08 -9.62
N ASN A 56 30.67 20.45 -8.61
CA ASN A 56 30.93 19.58 -7.46
C ASN A 56 29.69 19.47 -6.57
N PRO A 57 29.37 18.26 -6.06
CA PRO A 57 28.31 18.08 -5.06
C PRO A 57 28.70 18.77 -3.75
N CYS A 58 27.71 19.09 -2.93
CA CYS A 58 27.96 19.69 -1.63
C CYS A 58 28.67 18.70 -0.69
N TYR A 59 29.69 19.19 0.01
CA TYR A 59 30.33 18.47 1.11
C TYR A 59 29.71 18.88 2.45
N GLY A 60 29.67 17.95 3.40
CA GLY A 60 29.10 18.13 4.73
C GLY A 60 27.61 17.84 4.82
N GLU A 61 27.12 17.64 6.04
CA GLU A 61 25.74 17.22 6.27
C GLU A 61 24.74 18.38 6.24
N ARG A 62 23.47 18.02 5.97
CA ARG A 62 22.32 18.94 5.98
C ARG A 62 21.88 19.29 7.42
N THR A 63 22.17 18.41 8.37
CA THR A 63 21.86 18.57 9.79
C THR A 63 23.12 18.65 10.61
N GLU A 64 23.06 19.40 11.69
CA GLU A 64 24.12 19.49 12.69
C GLU A 64 23.50 19.28 14.07
N THR A 65 24.21 18.56 14.93
CA THR A 65 23.77 18.23 16.28
C THR A 65 24.81 18.65 17.31
N ARG A 66 24.37 19.18 18.44
CA ARG A 66 25.22 19.54 19.59
C ARG A 66 24.60 19.08 20.89
N SER A 67 25.41 18.91 21.93
CA SER A 67 24.93 18.63 23.29
C SER A 67 24.25 19.85 23.92
N CYS A 68 23.30 19.58 24.81
CA CYS A 68 22.56 20.57 25.58
C CYS A 68 22.15 20.00 26.95
N GLU A 69 21.77 20.88 27.89
CA GLU A 69 21.25 20.49 29.20
C GLU A 69 19.76 20.81 29.28
N THR A 70 18.97 19.89 29.84
CA THR A 70 17.52 20.05 29.99
C THR A 70 17.04 19.36 31.26
N THR A 71 16.03 19.95 31.89
CA THR A 71 15.32 19.40 33.05
C THR A 71 14.09 18.58 32.66
N GLN A 72 13.72 18.54 31.37
CA GLN A 72 12.60 17.74 30.88
C GLN A 72 12.98 16.25 30.79
N GLY A 73 12.13 15.37 31.34
CA GLY A 73 12.28 13.92 31.28
C GLY A 73 11.92 13.34 29.90
N CYS A 74 12.25 12.06 29.68
CA CYS A 74 11.95 11.38 28.41
C CYS A 74 10.48 10.94 28.35
N PRO A 75 9.69 11.31 27.33
CA PRO A 75 8.25 11.03 27.26
C PRO A 75 7.86 9.54 27.11
N LEU A 76 8.82 8.61 27.10
CA LEU A 76 8.55 7.17 27.04
C LEU A 76 8.03 6.59 28.37
N GLU A 77 7.89 7.40 29.40
CA GLU A 77 7.44 6.98 30.74
C GLU A 77 5.94 7.15 30.98
N ASP A 78 5.18 7.75 30.06
CA ASP A 78 3.73 7.88 30.20
C ASP A 78 3.07 6.49 30.33
N GLY A 79 2.30 6.30 31.40
CA GLY A 79 1.65 5.03 31.71
C GLY A 79 0.57 4.64 30.70
N CYS A 80 0.40 3.34 30.44
CA CYS A 80 -0.61 2.83 29.51
C CYS A 80 -2.06 2.88 30.04
N GLY A 81 -2.31 3.45 31.23
CA GLY A 81 -3.61 3.35 31.91
C GLY A 81 -4.06 1.90 32.02
N ASP A 82 -5.27 1.59 31.55
CA ASP A 82 -5.81 0.22 31.49
C ASP A 82 -5.29 -0.60 30.31
N ARG A 83 -4.40 -0.11 29.44
CA ARG A 83 -3.88 -0.90 28.31
C ARG A 83 -2.66 -1.73 28.71
N PHE A 84 -2.45 -2.86 28.04
CA PHE A 84 -1.26 -3.68 28.25
C PHE A 84 -0.04 -3.02 27.61
N ARG A 85 1.06 -2.91 28.35
CA ARG A 85 2.29 -2.27 27.89
C ARG A 85 3.24 -3.30 27.29
N CYS A 86 3.49 -3.21 25.98
CA CYS A 86 4.58 -3.96 25.34
C CYS A 86 5.94 -3.45 25.85
N ARG A 87 6.99 -4.27 25.73
CA ARG A 87 8.36 -3.84 26.12
C ARG A 87 8.89 -2.67 25.28
N SER A 88 8.40 -2.56 24.05
CA SER A 88 8.63 -1.44 23.15
C SER A 88 8.14 -0.10 23.71
N GLY A 89 7.26 -0.12 24.73
CA GLY A 89 6.56 1.03 25.28
C GLY A 89 5.17 1.24 24.67
N LYS A 90 4.86 0.57 23.54
CA LYS A 90 3.56 0.68 22.88
C LYS A 90 2.47 0.01 23.72
N CYS A 91 1.33 0.66 23.82
CA CYS A 91 0.18 0.14 24.55
C CYS A 91 -0.75 -0.63 23.61
N VAL A 92 -1.15 -1.85 23.95
CA VAL A 92 -2.14 -2.67 23.22
C VAL A 92 -3.37 -2.91 24.08
N SER A 93 -4.51 -3.20 23.45
CA SER A 93 -5.76 -3.47 24.18
C SER A 93 -5.60 -4.70 25.07
N GLN A 94 -6.16 -4.69 26.29
CA GLN A 94 -6.17 -5.88 27.17
C GLN A 94 -6.88 -7.08 26.52
N SER A 95 -7.85 -6.84 25.66
CA SER A 95 -8.56 -7.90 24.92
C SER A 95 -7.68 -8.66 23.93
N LEU A 96 -6.50 -8.12 23.60
CA LEU A 96 -5.52 -8.73 22.71
C LEU A 96 -4.46 -9.53 23.47
N VAL A 97 -4.42 -9.45 24.80
CA VAL A 97 -3.45 -10.20 25.60
C VAL A 97 -3.89 -11.66 25.68
N CYS A 98 -2.96 -12.59 25.39
CA CYS A 98 -3.19 -14.03 25.44
C CYS A 98 -4.30 -14.51 24.49
N ASN A 99 -4.43 -13.87 23.33
CA ASN A 99 -5.38 -14.21 22.28
C ASN A 99 -4.79 -15.20 21.25
N GLY A 100 -3.49 -15.51 21.35
CA GLY A 100 -2.75 -16.41 20.46
C GLY A 100 -2.16 -15.74 19.22
N ASP A 101 -2.33 -14.42 19.07
CA ASP A 101 -1.75 -13.60 18.02
C ASP A 101 -0.64 -12.71 18.58
N GLN A 102 0.38 -12.40 17.77
CA GLN A 102 1.46 -11.51 18.19
C GLN A 102 1.08 -10.05 17.90
N ASP A 103 0.51 -9.34 18.88
CA ASP A 103 0.15 -7.93 18.76
C ASP A 103 1.29 -6.99 19.20
N CYS A 104 2.21 -7.44 20.07
CA CYS A 104 3.51 -6.78 20.31
C CYS A 104 4.57 -7.26 19.27
N GLU A 105 4.95 -6.40 18.32
CA GLU A 105 5.80 -6.78 17.15
C GLU A 105 7.22 -7.24 17.53
N GLU A 106 7.89 -6.56 18.45
CA GLU A 106 9.30 -6.84 18.76
C GLU A 106 9.52 -8.22 19.39
N ASP A 107 8.65 -8.61 20.33
CA ASP A 107 8.96 -9.74 21.20
C ASP A 107 7.76 -10.60 21.62
N GLY A 108 6.54 -10.26 21.15
CA GLY A 108 5.31 -10.97 21.48
C GLY A 108 5.04 -11.04 22.97
N HIS A 109 5.37 -9.95 23.69
CA HIS A 109 5.28 -9.93 25.16
C HIS A 109 3.88 -10.25 25.69
N ASP A 110 2.86 -9.87 24.94
CA ASP A 110 1.44 -10.12 25.14
C ASP A 110 1.07 -11.62 25.22
N GLU A 111 1.90 -12.51 24.68
CA GLU A 111 1.63 -13.95 24.63
C GLU A 111 2.53 -14.79 25.56
N ARG A 112 3.50 -14.17 26.26
CA ARG A 112 4.51 -14.92 27.03
C ARG A 112 4.00 -15.46 28.36
N VAL A 113 3.13 -14.73 29.05
CA VAL A 113 2.66 -15.06 30.40
C VAL A 113 1.14 -15.04 30.41
N CYS A 114 0.54 -16.20 30.15
CA CYS A 114 -0.91 -16.35 30.03
C CYS A 114 -1.46 -17.27 31.10
N GLY A 115 -2.33 -16.72 31.97
CA GLY A 115 -3.08 -17.51 32.95
C GLY A 115 -4.23 -18.29 32.31
N VAL A 116 -5.09 -17.59 31.54
CA VAL A 116 -6.16 -18.18 30.72
C VAL A 116 -5.94 -17.73 29.29
N ARG A 117 -5.89 -18.67 28.34
CA ARG A 117 -5.73 -18.36 26.92
C ARG A 117 -7.10 -18.10 26.31
N ASN A 118 -7.33 -16.88 25.82
CA ASN A 118 -8.55 -16.48 25.13
C ASN A 118 -8.35 -16.64 23.62
N PHE A 119 -8.05 -17.86 23.17
CA PHE A 119 -7.70 -18.11 21.78
C PHE A 119 -8.76 -17.57 20.81
N VAL A 120 -8.32 -16.78 19.84
CA VAL A 120 -9.14 -16.52 18.65
C VAL A 120 -9.32 -17.87 17.93
N LEU A 121 -10.55 -18.38 17.88
CA LEU A 121 -10.91 -19.56 17.10
C LEU A 121 -10.68 -19.26 15.60
N CYS A 122 -9.46 -19.48 15.12
CA CYS A 122 -9.11 -19.31 13.72
C CYS A 122 -8.43 -20.59 13.22
N SER A 123 -9.12 -21.31 12.34
CA SER A 123 -8.60 -22.57 11.77
C SER A 123 -7.45 -22.37 10.78
N HIS A 124 -7.15 -21.12 10.40
CA HIS A 124 -6.13 -20.79 9.41
C HIS A 124 -5.32 -19.58 9.90
N SER A 125 -4.00 -19.72 9.99
CA SER A 125 -3.06 -18.66 10.43
C SER A 125 -2.11 -18.21 9.32
N VAL A 126 -2.21 -18.76 8.11
CA VAL A 126 -1.32 -18.42 7.00
C VAL A 126 -1.69 -17.03 6.48
N LEU A 127 -0.73 -16.10 6.50
CA LEU A 127 -0.87 -14.78 5.91
C LEU A 127 -0.79 -14.85 4.37
N PRO A 128 -1.42 -13.92 3.65
CA PRO A 128 -1.17 -13.78 2.22
C PRO A 128 0.32 -13.53 1.93
N PRO A 129 0.86 -14.03 0.80
CA PRO A 129 2.27 -13.87 0.47
C PRO A 129 2.64 -12.38 0.31
N ASN A 130 3.79 -12.00 0.85
CA ASN A 130 4.34 -10.63 0.79
C ASN A 130 3.41 -9.53 1.34
N ILE A 131 2.51 -9.85 2.27
CA ILE A 131 1.60 -8.86 2.85
C ILE A 131 2.32 -7.72 3.58
N GLU A 132 3.52 -7.97 4.08
CA GLU A 132 4.38 -6.99 4.75
C GLU A 132 4.71 -5.79 3.84
N LEU A 133 4.73 -5.98 2.51
CA LEU A 133 4.95 -4.90 1.55
C LEU A 133 3.90 -3.80 1.63
N LEU A 134 2.67 -4.15 2.03
CA LEU A 134 1.56 -3.20 2.20
C LEU A 134 1.76 -2.32 3.43
N GLY A 135 2.60 -2.76 4.38
CA GLY A 135 2.90 -2.05 5.61
C GLY A 135 4.08 -1.11 5.52
N LEU A 136 4.82 -1.11 4.41
CA LEU A 136 5.99 -0.26 4.22
C LEU A 136 5.59 1.17 3.88
N GLY A 137 6.33 2.13 4.41
CA GLY A 137 6.18 3.51 4.01
C GLY A 137 6.72 3.74 2.60
N PHE A 138 6.33 4.85 1.97
CA PHE A 138 6.71 5.20 0.61
C PHE A 138 7.23 6.63 0.57
N ASP A 139 8.42 6.81 0.02
CA ASP A 139 9.01 8.12 -0.21
C ASP A 139 8.80 8.54 -1.66
N VAL A 140 7.86 9.43 -1.90
CA VAL A 140 7.48 9.87 -3.25
C VAL A 140 8.62 10.59 -3.96
N VAL A 141 9.53 11.24 -3.23
CA VAL A 141 10.69 11.93 -3.84
C VAL A 141 11.67 10.94 -4.43
N THR A 142 11.92 9.83 -3.74
CA THR A 142 12.88 8.82 -4.21
C THR A 142 12.22 7.67 -4.98
N GLY A 143 10.89 7.58 -4.96
CA GLY A 143 10.13 6.45 -5.52
C GLY A 143 10.35 5.13 -4.79
N LYS A 144 10.99 5.14 -3.61
CA LYS A 144 11.40 3.94 -2.88
C LYS A 144 10.49 3.66 -1.70
N ARG A 145 10.24 2.37 -1.47
CA ARG A 145 9.67 1.88 -0.21
C ARG A 145 10.70 2.06 0.92
N ARG A 146 10.18 2.37 2.10
CA ARG A 146 10.93 2.75 3.31
C ARG A 146 10.61 1.77 4.45
N ALA A 147 10.98 2.13 5.67
CA ALA A 147 10.71 1.30 6.85
C ALA A 147 9.20 1.04 7.05
N SER A 148 8.88 0.00 7.83
CA SER A 148 7.50 -0.37 8.16
C SER A 148 6.79 0.76 8.90
N VAL A 149 5.61 1.14 8.44
CA VAL A 149 4.73 2.16 9.04
C VAL A 149 3.43 1.58 9.57
N ILE A 150 2.94 0.47 9.00
CA ILE A 150 1.72 -0.23 9.42
C ILE A 150 2.08 -1.65 9.81
N ASN A 151 1.58 -2.09 10.97
CA ASN A 151 1.69 -3.47 11.43
C ASN A 151 0.71 -4.36 10.63
N THR A 152 1.19 -5.01 9.58
CA THR A 152 0.38 -5.95 8.78
C THR A 152 0.24 -7.34 9.41
N LYS A 153 0.81 -7.55 10.60
CA LYS A 153 0.74 -8.81 11.35
C LYS A 153 -0.33 -8.80 12.43
N SER A 154 -0.82 -7.62 12.83
CA SER A 154 -1.93 -7.52 13.78
C SER A 154 -3.25 -7.87 13.11
N PHE A 155 -4.03 -8.72 13.79
CA PHE A 155 -5.38 -9.12 13.39
C PHE A 155 -6.46 -8.43 14.22
N GLY A 156 -6.08 -7.67 15.27
CA GLY A 156 -7.00 -6.97 16.16
C GLY A 156 -8.06 -7.89 16.78
N GLY A 157 -7.73 -9.15 17.04
CA GLY A 157 -8.66 -10.15 17.58
C GLY A 157 -9.74 -10.61 16.59
N GLN A 158 -9.57 -10.38 15.29
CA GLN A 158 -10.50 -10.83 14.25
C GLN A 158 -9.94 -12.03 13.46
N CYS A 159 -10.81 -12.98 13.09
CA CYS A 159 -10.47 -14.05 12.15
C CYS A 159 -11.23 -13.86 10.84
N ARG A 160 -10.58 -13.24 9.85
CA ARG A 160 -11.15 -12.97 8.52
C ARG A 160 -10.49 -13.87 7.47
N PRO A 161 -11.01 -15.08 7.22
CA PRO A 161 -10.44 -15.99 6.23
C PRO A 161 -10.83 -15.57 4.81
N ILE A 162 -9.91 -15.75 3.87
CA ILE A 162 -10.16 -15.62 2.43
C ILE A 162 -9.60 -16.82 1.68
N TYR A 163 -10.39 -17.37 0.77
CA TYR A 163 -9.95 -18.47 -0.07
C TYR A 163 -9.15 -17.98 -1.27
N SER A 164 -7.99 -18.57 -1.50
CA SER A 164 -7.19 -18.38 -2.70
C SER A 164 -7.26 -19.64 -3.56
N ALA A 165 -7.88 -19.53 -4.74
CA ALA A 165 -7.93 -20.63 -5.70
C ALA A 165 -6.55 -21.04 -6.21
N ASN A 166 -5.64 -20.06 -6.40
CA ASN A 166 -4.29 -20.29 -6.92
C ASN A 166 -3.44 -21.15 -5.98
N HIS A 167 -3.58 -20.95 -4.68
CA HIS A 167 -2.83 -21.67 -3.65
C HIS A 167 -3.63 -22.81 -2.99
N ARG A 168 -4.90 -22.96 -3.38
CA ARG A 168 -5.87 -23.89 -2.79
C ARG A 168 -5.89 -23.84 -1.26
N ALA A 169 -5.69 -22.66 -0.71
CA ALA A 169 -5.51 -22.42 0.72
C ALA A 169 -6.34 -21.23 1.19
N PHE A 170 -6.66 -21.21 2.49
CA PHE A 170 -7.29 -20.07 3.15
C PHE A 170 -6.21 -19.20 3.79
N TYR A 171 -6.24 -17.91 3.48
CA TYR A 171 -5.41 -16.90 4.14
C TYR A 171 -6.19 -16.19 5.25
N ARG A 172 -5.50 -15.76 6.30
CA ARG A 172 -6.06 -14.87 7.32
C ARG A 172 -5.70 -13.42 6.98
N LEU A 173 -6.70 -12.57 6.83
CA LEU A 173 -6.49 -11.15 6.52
C LEU A 173 -6.21 -10.33 7.79
N PRO A 174 -5.18 -9.46 7.78
CA PRO A 174 -4.90 -8.56 8.89
C PRO A 174 -5.93 -7.43 8.99
N ILE A 175 -6.02 -6.79 10.16
CA ILE A 175 -6.96 -5.69 10.42
C ILE A 175 -6.64 -4.43 9.60
N SER A 176 -5.40 -4.33 9.11
CA SER A 176 -4.95 -3.24 8.24
C SER A 176 -5.67 -3.20 6.89
N LEU A 177 -6.35 -4.29 6.47
CA LEU A 177 -7.03 -4.38 5.18
C LEU A 177 -8.54 -4.42 5.36
N ILE A 178 -9.26 -3.58 4.64
CA ILE A 178 -10.72 -3.65 4.59
C ILE A 178 -11.21 -4.55 3.44
N ARG A 179 -10.54 -4.52 2.29
CA ARG A 179 -10.87 -5.36 1.12
C ARG A 179 -9.63 -6.05 0.58
N TYR A 180 -9.80 -7.30 0.14
CA TYR A 180 -8.78 -8.10 -0.52
C TYR A 180 -9.49 -9.02 -1.51
N ASN A 181 -9.42 -8.71 -2.80
CA ASN A 181 -10.15 -9.41 -3.85
C ASN A 181 -9.18 -10.17 -4.74
N VAL A 182 -9.23 -11.50 -4.71
CA VAL A 182 -8.42 -12.36 -5.59
C VAL A 182 -9.10 -12.47 -6.94
N LEU A 183 -8.40 -12.07 -8.01
CA LEU A 183 -8.94 -12.08 -9.37
C LEU A 183 -8.87 -13.49 -9.96
N VAL A 184 -9.98 -13.96 -10.53
CA VAL A 184 -10.10 -15.31 -11.12
C VAL A 184 -9.55 -15.37 -12.55
N LYS A 185 -9.61 -14.25 -13.28
CA LYS A 185 -9.04 -14.10 -14.62
C LYS A 185 -7.99 -13.00 -14.58
N VAL A 186 -6.74 -13.40 -14.79
CA VAL A 186 -5.60 -12.50 -14.84
C VAL A 186 -5.47 -12.04 -16.28
N GLN A 187 -5.64 -10.74 -16.53
CA GLN A 187 -5.31 -10.14 -17.82
C GLN A 187 -3.79 -10.12 -17.95
N ASN A 188 -3.28 -10.68 -19.05
CA ASN A 188 -1.86 -10.71 -19.39
C ASN A 188 -1.68 -10.09 -20.78
N ASP A 189 -2.25 -8.91 -20.94
CA ASP A 189 -2.23 -8.18 -22.20
C ASP A 189 -1.06 -7.20 -22.16
N PHE A 190 -0.21 -7.26 -23.18
CA PHE A 190 0.83 -6.25 -23.36
C PHE A 190 0.22 -4.98 -23.94
N SER A 191 0.64 -3.86 -23.38
CA SER A 191 0.47 -2.52 -23.92
C SER A 191 1.80 -2.04 -24.49
N ASP A 192 1.73 -1.29 -25.58
CA ASP A 192 2.89 -0.68 -26.20
C ASP A 192 2.66 0.80 -26.46
N GLU A 193 3.69 1.60 -26.17
CA GLU A 193 3.71 3.03 -26.45
C GLU A 193 5.01 3.33 -27.22
N MET A 194 4.88 3.98 -28.38
CA MET A 194 6.03 4.42 -29.17
C MET A 194 6.25 5.93 -29.01
N PHE A 195 7.46 6.30 -28.64
CA PHE A 195 7.90 7.68 -28.48
C PHE A 195 8.93 8.03 -29.55
N THR A 196 8.90 9.29 -30.00
CA THR A 196 9.84 9.77 -31.03
C THR A 196 11.28 9.85 -30.50
N SER A 197 11.47 9.96 -29.18
CA SER A 197 12.79 10.03 -28.54
C SER A 197 12.71 9.87 -27.01
N THR A 198 13.88 9.75 -26.38
CA THR A 198 14.08 9.76 -24.91
C THR A 198 13.46 10.98 -24.25
N TRP A 199 13.59 12.17 -24.85
CA TRP A 199 13.01 13.39 -24.33
C TRP A 199 11.48 13.36 -24.30
N HIS A 200 10.84 12.85 -25.35
CA HIS A 200 9.38 12.78 -25.42
C HIS A 200 8.82 11.83 -24.39
N TYR A 201 9.48 10.69 -24.19
CA TYR A 201 9.15 9.76 -23.12
C TYR A 201 9.30 10.42 -21.74
N ALA A 202 10.44 11.06 -21.46
CA ALA A 202 10.66 11.75 -20.18
C ALA A 202 9.62 12.86 -19.93
N LYS A 203 9.30 13.66 -20.95
CA LYS A 203 8.29 14.71 -20.86
C LYS A 203 6.89 14.17 -20.58
N ASP A 204 6.49 13.08 -21.24
CA ASP A 204 5.20 12.44 -21.01
C ASP A 204 5.10 11.90 -19.57
N ILE A 205 6.15 11.24 -19.06
CA ILE A 205 6.18 10.76 -17.66
C ILE A 205 6.03 11.91 -16.66
N VAL A 206 6.77 13.00 -16.84
CA VAL A 206 6.68 14.20 -15.97
C VAL A 206 5.28 14.80 -16.02
N ASN A 207 4.67 14.88 -17.21
CA ASN A 207 3.31 15.39 -17.36
C ASN A 207 2.25 14.47 -16.72
N ARG A 208 2.36 13.14 -16.88
CA ARG A 208 1.42 12.18 -16.28
C ARG A 208 1.46 12.23 -14.75
N GLN A 209 2.63 12.44 -14.16
CA GLN A 209 2.80 12.48 -12.70
C GLN A 209 2.36 13.80 -12.07
N THR A 210 2.40 14.90 -12.81
CA THR A 210 1.89 16.19 -12.35
C THR A 210 0.36 16.28 -12.35
N VAL A 211 -0.34 15.47 -13.16
CA VAL A 211 -1.81 15.51 -13.33
C VAL A 211 -2.57 14.58 -12.37
N THR A 212 -1.95 13.50 -11.86
CA THR A 212 -2.63 12.47 -11.03
C THR A 212 -2.93 12.88 -9.58
N GLY A 213 -2.71 14.15 -9.21
CA GLY A 213 -3.17 14.70 -7.92
C GLY A 213 -2.44 14.15 -6.68
N THR A 214 -1.32 13.44 -6.86
CA THR A 214 -0.40 13.21 -5.74
C THR A 214 0.27 14.54 -5.42
N THR A 215 0.16 15.00 -4.17
CA THR A 215 0.83 16.20 -3.64
C THR A 215 2.30 16.19 -4.08
N SER A 216 2.63 17.07 -5.03
CA SER A 216 3.97 17.47 -5.51
C SER A 216 5.13 16.55 -5.11
N GLY A 217 5.13 15.30 -5.55
CA GLY A 217 6.23 14.38 -5.33
C GLY A 217 6.78 13.95 -6.66
N TYR A 218 7.80 14.67 -7.11
CA TYR A 218 8.43 14.47 -8.41
C TYR A 218 9.10 13.10 -8.47
N HIS A 219 8.47 12.15 -9.16
CA HIS A 219 9.21 11.06 -9.78
C HIS A 219 10.01 11.68 -10.93
N ASN A 220 11.33 11.58 -10.93
CA ASN A 220 12.08 12.10 -12.07
C ASN A 220 13.20 11.20 -12.59
N TYR A 221 13.32 9.97 -12.12
CA TYR A 221 14.45 9.13 -12.54
C TYR A 221 14.11 7.65 -12.64
N ASP A 222 13.47 7.27 -13.74
CA ASP A 222 13.56 5.90 -14.27
C ASP A 222 14.72 5.76 -15.28
N PHE A 223 15.33 6.86 -15.71
CA PHE A 223 16.33 6.88 -16.77
C PHE A 223 17.69 7.31 -16.24
N HIS A 224 18.43 6.39 -15.62
CA HIS A 224 19.87 6.52 -15.58
C HIS A 224 20.40 6.29 -17.00
N GLU A 225 20.43 7.34 -17.81
CA GLU A 225 21.46 7.42 -18.84
C GLU A 225 22.77 7.62 -18.08
N SER A 226 23.42 6.51 -17.71
CA SER A 226 24.85 6.54 -17.55
C SER A 226 25.40 6.86 -18.92
N HIS A 227 25.64 8.15 -19.18
CA HIS A 227 26.35 8.69 -20.35
C HIS A 227 26.54 7.67 -21.45
N ASP A 228 25.61 7.65 -22.40
CA ASP A 228 25.72 6.83 -23.58
C ASP A 228 27.08 7.11 -24.23
N LYS A 229 28.04 6.20 -24.02
CA LYS A 229 29.39 6.30 -24.59
C LYS A 229 29.38 5.94 -26.06
N ASN A 230 28.26 5.46 -26.59
CA ASN A 230 28.14 5.09 -27.99
C ASN A 230 27.39 6.18 -28.76
N GLN A 231 28.19 7.11 -29.26
CA GLN A 231 27.86 8.23 -30.14
C GLN A 231 27.22 7.83 -31.49
N VAL A 232 26.81 6.57 -31.65
CA VAL A 232 26.49 5.91 -32.92
C VAL A 232 24.99 5.95 -33.25
N CYS A 233 24.11 6.11 -32.25
CA CYS A 233 22.67 5.92 -32.43
C CYS A 233 21.83 7.20 -32.29
N ARG A 234 22.09 8.24 -33.09
CA ARG A 234 21.53 9.59 -32.88
C ARG A 234 20.03 9.80 -33.18
N ASN A 235 19.35 8.89 -33.89
CA ASN A 235 17.93 9.04 -34.28
C ASN A 235 17.11 7.73 -34.12
N HIS A 236 16.90 7.27 -32.88
CA HIS A 236 16.07 6.08 -32.62
C HIS A 236 14.76 6.47 -31.94
N LYS A 237 13.66 5.82 -32.36
CA LYS A 237 12.38 5.87 -31.65
C LYS A 237 12.47 4.94 -30.44
N LEU A 238 11.73 5.25 -29.38
CA LEU A 238 11.63 4.39 -28.21
C LEU A 238 10.31 3.62 -28.24
N LEU A 239 10.40 2.30 -28.21
CA LEU A 239 9.26 1.44 -27.95
C LEU A 239 9.26 1.05 -26.47
N VAL A 240 8.20 1.41 -25.76
CA VAL A 240 7.95 1.02 -24.37
C VAL A 240 6.91 -0.07 -24.39
N LEU A 241 7.32 -1.28 -24.03
CA LEU A 241 6.46 -2.45 -23.96
C LEU A 241 6.18 -2.78 -22.50
N LYS A 242 4.91 -2.78 -22.10
CA LYS A 242 4.50 -2.90 -20.71
C LYS A 242 3.45 -3.99 -20.54
N ASN A 243 3.61 -4.82 -19.52
CA ASN A 243 2.63 -5.81 -19.11
C ASN A 243 2.48 -5.79 -17.59
N ASP A 244 1.26 -5.57 -17.12
CA ASP A 244 0.93 -5.58 -15.69
C ASP A 244 0.03 -6.80 -15.41
N ILE A 245 0.56 -7.77 -14.66
CA ILE A 245 -0.16 -8.95 -14.22
C ILE A 245 -0.78 -8.66 -12.86
N GLU A 246 -2.11 -8.60 -12.81
CA GLU A 246 -2.86 -8.28 -11.60
C GLU A 246 -3.48 -9.54 -10.99
N LEU A 247 -3.06 -9.91 -9.77
CA LEU A 247 -3.58 -11.10 -9.08
C LEU A 247 -4.61 -10.75 -8.02
N VAL A 248 -4.39 -9.65 -7.30
CA VAL A 248 -5.24 -9.25 -6.18
C VAL A 248 -5.40 -7.75 -6.17
N GLN A 249 -6.61 -7.27 -5.86
CA GLN A 249 -6.87 -5.88 -5.50
C GLN A 249 -7.04 -5.75 -3.99
N PHE A 250 -6.39 -4.78 -3.37
CA PHE A 250 -6.49 -4.54 -1.94
C PHE A 250 -6.86 -3.09 -1.62
N GLN A 251 -7.50 -2.92 -0.48
CA GLN A 251 -7.79 -1.61 0.10
C GLN A 251 -7.47 -1.66 1.59
N SER A 252 -6.66 -0.69 2.03
CA SER A 252 -6.32 -0.47 3.43
C SER A 252 -7.53 0.06 4.20
N ASN A 253 -7.59 -0.25 5.48
CA ASN A 253 -8.62 0.25 6.38
C ASN A 253 -8.47 1.77 6.61
N SER A 254 -9.50 2.39 7.19
CA SER A 254 -9.47 3.81 7.56
C SER A 254 -8.25 4.11 8.44
N PRO A 255 -7.58 5.28 8.30
CA PRO A 255 -6.41 5.64 9.09
C PRO A 255 -6.60 5.48 10.61
N GLN A 256 -7.82 5.71 11.11
CA GLN A 256 -8.20 5.54 12.51
C GLN A 256 -8.02 4.10 13.02
N TYR A 257 -8.20 3.09 12.17
CA TYR A 257 -8.10 1.67 12.53
C TYR A 257 -6.78 1.02 12.13
N LEU A 258 -5.93 1.69 11.34
CA LEU A 258 -4.66 1.13 10.91
C LEU A 258 -3.68 0.95 12.09
N PRO A 259 -3.23 -0.28 12.40
CA PRO A 259 -2.28 -0.48 13.49
C PRO A 259 -0.91 0.10 13.09
N ILE A 260 -0.40 1.07 13.84
CA ILE A 260 0.92 1.66 13.57
C ILE A 260 2.02 0.65 13.90
N SER A 261 3.10 0.59 13.12
CA SER A 261 4.28 -0.21 13.49
C SER A 261 4.95 0.32 14.77
N GLU A 262 5.60 -0.55 15.54
CA GLU A 262 6.31 -0.13 16.76
C GLU A 262 7.47 0.83 16.44
N GLU A 263 8.15 0.62 15.31
CA GLU A 263 9.22 1.50 14.85
C GLU A 263 8.74 2.93 14.58
N LEU A 264 7.62 3.08 13.87
CA LEU A 264 7.06 4.40 13.57
C LEU A 264 6.53 5.04 14.86
N TRP A 265 5.84 4.27 15.70
CA TRP A 265 5.35 4.78 16.99
C TRP A 265 6.48 5.34 17.86
N LYS A 266 7.59 4.62 18.00
CA LYS A 266 8.78 5.10 18.75
C LYS A 266 9.35 6.39 18.16
N ALA A 267 9.38 6.52 16.84
CA ALA A 267 9.85 7.73 16.17
C ALA A 267 8.91 8.92 16.39
N LEU A 268 7.60 8.71 16.31
CA LEU A 268 6.58 9.74 16.53
C LEU A 268 6.51 10.19 18.01
N ALA A 269 6.69 9.25 18.94
CA ALA A 269 6.73 9.56 20.37
C ALA A 269 7.88 10.52 20.72
N LYS A 270 9.05 10.34 20.08
CA LYS A 270 10.24 11.19 20.25
C LYS A 270 10.16 12.56 19.59
N LEU A 271 9.18 12.82 18.72
CA LEU A 271 9.06 14.13 18.08
C LEU A 271 8.70 15.22 19.10
N PRO A 272 9.29 16.42 18.98
CA PRO A 272 8.99 17.55 19.86
C PRO A 272 7.57 18.08 19.67
N SER A 273 7.01 18.71 20.71
CA SER A 273 5.74 19.47 20.66
C SER A 273 5.90 20.84 20.00
N VAL A 274 7.13 21.33 19.86
CA VAL A 274 7.48 22.54 19.10
C VAL A 274 7.94 22.14 17.70
N TYR A 275 7.57 22.91 16.67
CA TYR A 275 7.92 22.59 15.29
C TYR A 275 9.43 22.68 15.06
N ASP A 276 10.07 21.52 14.86
CA ASP A 276 11.46 21.40 14.43
C ASP A 276 11.57 20.58 13.14
N TYR A 277 11.79 21.25 12.02
CA TYR A 277 11.89 20.58 10.72
C TYR A 277 12.98 19.49 10.69
N ALA A 278 14.10 19.64 11.41
CA ALA A 278 15.19 18.68 11.36
C ALA A 278 14.80 17.32 11.96
N ALA A 279 14.07 17.33 13.09
CA ALA A 279 13.54 16.12 13.72
C ALA A 279 12.51 15.42 12.82
N TYR A 280 11.57 16.18 12.26
CA TYR A 280 10.54 15.64 11.37
C TYR A 280 11.11 15.10 10.07
N ARG A 281 12.12 15.78 9.49
CA ARG A 281 12.82 15.30 8.29
C ARG A 281 13.46 13.93 8.50
N LYS A 282 14.06 13.66 9.67
CA LYS A 282 14.62 12.33 9.97
C LYS A 282 13.57 11.23 9.91
N VAL A 283 12.35 11.52 10.37
CA VAL A 283 11.20 10.59 10.24
C VAL A 283 10.86 10.37 8.77
N LEU A 284 10.77 11.44 7.97
CA LEU A 284 10.46 11.33 6.54
C LEU A 284 11.54 10.58 5.74
N GLN A 285 12.82 10.74 6.09
CA GLN A 285 13.91 9.99 5.44
C GLN A 285 13.86 8.50 5.78
N LYS A 286 13.48 8.14 7.01
CA LYS A 286 13.42 6.74 7.46
C LYS A 286 12.15 6.03 6.98
N PHE A 287 11.00 6.68 7.08
CA PHE A 287 9.67 6.08 6.84
C PHE A 287 9.01 6.56 5.55
N GLY A 288 9.52 7.59 4.90
CA GLY A 288 8.93 8.16 3.69
C GLY A 288 7.89 9.24 3.99
N THR A 289 7.17 9.66 2.94
CA THR A 289 6.18 10.75 3.00
C THR A 289 4.75 10.24 2.98
N HIS A 290 4.53 9.03 2.46
CA HIS A 290 3.21 8.44 2.24
C HIS A 290 3.17 6.97 2.69
N TYR A 291 1.97 6.42 2.77
CA TYR A 291 1.73 4.99 2.94
C TYR A 291 0.72 4.49 1.89
N LEU A 292 0.64 3.18 1.70
CA LEU A 292 -0.26 2.57 0.73
C LEU A 292 -1.70 2.48 1.26
N SER A 293 -2.64 3.11 0.54
CA SER A 293 -4.07 3.06 0.88
C SER A 293 -4.85 2.06 0.06
N GLU A 294 -4.46 1.85 -1.19
CA GLU A 294 -5.10 0.93 -2.12
C GLU A 294 -4.14 0.60 -3.26
N GLY A 295 -4.40 -0.49 -3.95
CA GLY A 295 -3.61 -0.89 -5.11
C GLY A 295 -3.82 -2.34 -5.45
N SER A 296 -2.88 -2.90 -6.19
CA SER A 296 -2.94 -4.29 -6.61
C SER A 296 -1.66 -5.02 -6.25
N LEU A 297 -1.76 -6.34 -6.05
CA LEU A 297 -0.62 -7.24 -5.90
C LEU A 297 -0.49 -8.08 -7.15
N GLY A 298 0.73 -8.20 -7.67
CA GLY A 298 1.00 -8.90 -8.91
C GLY A 298 2.43 -8.69 -9.37
N GLY A 299 2.62 -8.45 -10.67
CA GLY A 299 3.92 -8.12 -11.24
C GLY A 299 3.80 -7.16 -12.40
N SER A 300 4.88 -6.44 -12.67
CA SER A 300 4.99 -5.49 -13.77
C SER A 300 6.25 -5.80 -14.57
N PHE A 301 6.09 -5.93 -15.87
CA PHE A 301 7.17 -6.06 -16.83
C PHE A 301 7.16 -4.84 -17.73
N LYS A 302 8.30 -4.16 -17.84
CA LYS A 302 8.48 -2.98 -18.67
C LYS A 302 9.80 -3.06 -19.42
N ALA A 303 9.75 -3.16 -20.74
CA ALA A 303 10.93 -3.14 -21.59
C ALA A 303 10.96 -1.83 -22.40
N ILE A 304 12.12 -1.19 -22.46
CA ILE A 304 12.36 0.01 -23.25
C ILE A 304 13.40 -0.35 -24.32
N ILE A 305 13.01 -0.23 -25.58
CA ILE A 305 13.80 -0.65 -26.74
C ILE A 305 14.02 0.56 -27.64
N SER A 306 15.26 0.78 -28.07
CA SER A 306 15.58 1.70 -29.16
C SER A 306 15.34 1.00 -30.50
N VAL A 307 14.56 1.64 -31.35
CA VAL A 307 14.15 1.14 -32.65
C VAL A 307 14.61 2.12 -33.72
N ASP A 308 15.26 1.61 -34.77
CA ASP A 308 15.69 2.41 -35.93
C ASP A 308 14.57 2.52 -36.99
N GLU A 309 14.70 3.47 -37.92
CA GLU A 309 13.70 3.79 -38.95
C GLU A 309 13.44 2.61 -39.91
N GLU A 310 14.45 1.77 -40.17
CA GLU A 310 14.31 0.55 -40.98
C GLU A 310 13.51 -0.52 -40.24
N ALA A 311 13.76 -0.74 -38.95
CA ALA A 311 13.01 -1.65 -38.10
C ALA A 311 11.53 -1.23 -38.00
N GLU A 312 11.26 0.08 -37.94
CA GLU A 312 9.90 0.62 -38.02
C GLU A 312 9.21 0.29 -39.36
N ARG A 313 9.89 0.41 -40.50
CA ARG A 313 9.32 0.05 -41.81
C ARG A 313 8.97 -1.43 -41.92
N TYR A 314 9.76 -2.31 -41.29
CA TYR A 314 9.43 -3.73 -41.18
C TYR A 314 8.20 -3.96 -40.29
N MET A 315 8.05 -3.21 -39.19
CA MET A 315 6.85 -3.26 -38.35
C MET A 315 5.59 -2.73 -39.05
N GLY A 316 5.71 -1.66 -39.84
CA GLY A 316 4.60 -1.04 -40.58
C GLY A 316 4.06 -1.85 -41.77
N LYS A 317 4.74 -2.92 -42.21
CA LYS A 317 4.28 -3.80 -43.31
C LYS A 317 3.29 -4.89 -42.89
N HIS A 318 3.02 -5.07 -41.60
CA HIS A 318 1.97 -5.97 -41.10
C HIS A 318 0.76 -5.17 -40.61
N ASN A 319 -0.10 -4.81 -41.56
CA ASN A 319 -1.39 -4.13 -41.35
C ASN A 319 -2.45 -5.04 -40.70
N GLU A 320 -2.17 -5.60 -39.53
CA GLU A 320 -3.21 -6.12 -38.64
C GLU A 320 -2.94 -5.59 -37.23
N CYS A 321 -3.49 -4.40 -36.99
CA CYS A 321 -3.36 -3.59 -35.79
C CYS A 321 -3.70 -4.38 -34.51
N THR A 322 -2.98 -4.09 -33.43
CA THR A 322 -3.19 -4.49 -32.01
C THR A 322 -2.80 -5.89 -31.54
N ARG A 323 -2.66 -6.92 -32.39
CA ARG A 323 -2.22 -8.28 -31.94
C ARG A 323 -0.76 -8.63 -32.25
N THR A 324 -0.07 -7.81 -33.02
CA THR A 324 1.25 -8.08 -33.62
C THR A 324 2.43 -7.63 -32.76
N VAL A 325 2.23 -6.78 -31.76
CA VAL A 325 3.32 -6.21 -30.93
C VAL A 325 3.84 -7.21 -29.88
N HIS A 326 3.01 -8.15 -29.42
CA HIS A 326 3.43 -9.26 -28.56
C HIS A 326 4.51 -10.13 -29.23
N ARG A 327 4.55 -10.13 -30.58
CA ARG A 327 5.56 -10.87 -31.32
C ARG A 327 6.96 -10.28 -31.19
N ILE A 328 7.13 -9.00 -30.91
CA ILE A 328 8.42 -8.32 -31.09
C ILE A 328 9.51 -8.89 -30.17
N LEU A 329 9.27 -8.98 -28.86
CA LEU A 329 10.25 -9.50 -27.88
C LEU A 329 10.34 -11.04 -27.82
N PHE A 330 9.25 -11.73 -28.15
CA PHE A 330 9.04 -13.14 -27.81
C PHE A 330 8.75 -14.05 -29.02
N PHE A 331 8.58 -13.51 -30.22
CA PHE A 331 8.27 -14.28 -31.45
C PHE A 331 8.92 -13.76 -32.75
N ILE A 332 9.57 -12.57 -32.78
CA ILE A 332 10.35 -12.03 -33.90
C ILE A 332 11.84 -12.27 -33.62
N LYS A 333 12.59 -12.71 -34.62
CA LYS A 333 14.05 -12.80 -34.55
C LYS A 333 14.65 -11.42 -34.79
N PHE A 334 15.34 -10.86 -33.80
CA PHE A 334 16.22 -9.71 -34.02
C PHE A 334 17.51 -10.21 -34.68
N THR A 335 17.91 -9.60 -35.80
CA THR A 335 19.19 -9.87 -36.45
C THR A 335 20.20 -8.80 -36.02
N THR A 336 21.40 -9.23 -35.60
CA THR A 336 22.49 -8.38 -35.11
C THR A 336 23.11 -7.42 -36.16
N GLU A 337 22.53 -7.32 -37.35
CA GLU A 337 22.99 -6.39 -38.41
C GLU A 337 22.37 -5.00 -38.31
N HIS A 338 21.29 -4.80 -37.52
CA HIS A 338 20.59 -3.51 -37.40
C HIS A 338 20.61 -3.02 -35.93
N CYS A 339 20.58 -1.69 -35.72
CA CYS A 339 20.78 -1.01 -34.42
C CYS A 339 19.63 -1.16 -33.39
N ASP A 340 18.99 -2.33 -33.31
CA ASP A 340 17.99 -2.60 -32.29
C ASP A 340 18.67 -2.90 -30.96
N THR A 341 18.63 -1.94 -30.03
CA THR A 341 19.30 -2.04 -28.73
C THR A 341 18.27 -2.08 -27.60
N LEU A 342 18.38 -3.11 -26.75
CA LEU A 342 17.61 -3.21 -25.51
C LEU A 342 18.21 -2.27 -24.48
N ASN A 343 17.58 -1.12 -24.26
CA ASN A 343 18.13 -0.08 -23.38
C ASN A 343 17.97 -0.46 -21.90
N LYS A 344 16.76 -0.88 -21.52
CA LYS A 344 16.43 -1.18 -20.13
C LYS A 344 15.25 -2.14 -20.06
N VAL A 345 15.37 -3.14 -19.20
CA VAL A 345 14.25 -3.98 -18.78
C VAL A 345 14.06 -3.77 -17.28
N ASP A 346 12.87 -3.32 -16.91
CA ASP A 346 12.43 -3.23 -15.54
C ASP A 346 11.38 -4.30 -15.27
N VAL A 347 11.57 -5.00 -14.16
CA VAL A 347 10.74 -6.14 -13.79
C VAL A 347 10.52 -6.09 -12.29
N GLU A 348 9.26 -6.03 -11.92
CA GLU A 348 8.77 -6.03 -10.54
C GLU A 348 7.85 -7.23 -10.31
N GLY A 349 7.99 -7.90 -9.16
CA GLY A 349 7.23 -9.12 -8.87
C GLY A 349 7.90 -10.37 -9.43
N GLY A 350 7.55 -11.53 -8.87
CA GLY A 350 8.14 -12.82 -9.22
C GLY A 350 9.39 -13.18 -8.43
N GLY A 351 9.89 -14.40 -8.67
CA GLY A 351 11.08 -14.91 -8.00
C GLY A 351 12.35 -14.15 -8.43
N ILE A 352 13.26 -13.93 -7.48
CA ILE A 352 14.50 -13.14 -7.69
C ILE A 352 15.33 -13.66 -8.87
N SER A 353 15.41 -14.99 -9.04
CA SER A 353 16.10 -15.64 -10.16
C SER A 353 15.45 -15.33 -11.52
N HIS A 354 14.12 -15.32 -11.58
CA HIS A 354 13.36 -15.01 -12.80
C HIS A 354 13.49 -13.53 -13.17
N ILE A 355 13.44 -12.64 -12.18
CA ILE A 355 13.69 -11.20 -12.36
C ILE A 355 15.09 -10.98 -12.94
N ALA A 356 16.12 -11.60 -12.34
CA ALA A 356 17.49 -11.48 -12.82
C ALA A 356 17.66 -12.01 -14.26
N ALA A 357 17.01 -13.13 -14.58
CA ALA A 357 17.02 -13.69 -15.94
C ALA A 357 16.38 -12.74 -16.97
N LEU A 358 15.24 -12.12 -16.66
CA LEU A 358 14.58 -11.16 -17.55
C LEU A 358 15.34 -9.83 -17.67
N LYS A 359 16.01 -9.38 -16.61
CA LYS A 359 16.88 -8.19 -16.68
C LYS A 359 18.11 -8.41 -17.56
N ALA A 360 18.57 -9.65 -17.71
CA ALA A 360 19.68 -10.05 -18.57
C ALA A 360 19.21 -10.65 -19.91
N ILE A 361 17.95 -10.40 -20.31
CA ILE A 361 17.38 -10.96 -21.54
C ILE A 361 18.13 -10.47 -22.78
N GLN A 362 18.35 -11.38 -23.72
CA GLN A 362 18.98 -11.09 -25.01
C GLN A 362 17.91 -11.22 -26.10
N LEU A 363 17.89 -10.30 -27.06
CA LEU A 363 16.84 -10.22 -28.09
C LEU A 363 17.02 -11.25 -29.23
N ASP A 364 18.07 -12.05 -29.20
CA ASP A 364 18.46 -12.98 -30.26
C ASP A 364 17.51 -14.19 -30.40
N ASN A 365 16.95 -14.68 -29.28
CA ASN A 365 16.15 -15.90 -29.25
C ASN A 365 14.74 -15.69 -28.68
N PRO A 366 13.72 -15.51 -29.54
CA PRO A 366 12.35 -15.24 -29.12
C PRO A 366 11.73 -16.37 -28.27
N GLU A 367 11.95 -17.63 -28.64
CA GLU A 367 11.36 -18.77 -27.90
C GLU A 367 11.94 -18.89 -26.48
N LYS A 368 13.26 -18.68 -26.35
CA LYS A 368 13.93 -18.68 -25.05
C LYS A 368 13.40 -17.54 -24.18
N ASN A 369 13.22 -16.35 -24.76
CA ASN A 369 12.68 -15.18 -24.09
C ASN A 369 11.26 -15.44 -23.58
N TRP A 370 10.41 -16.06 -24.41
CA TRP A 370 9.03 -16.36 -24.01
C TRP A 370 9.00 -17.34 -22.84
N ARG A 371 9.85 -18.36 -22.85
CA ARG A 371 9.98 -19.29 -21.72
C ARG A 371 10.43 -18.57 -20.44
N MET A 372 11.40 -17.66 -20.54
CA MET A 372 11.82 -16.85 -19.38
C MET A 372 10.66 -16.02 -18.82
N TYR A 373 9.90 -15.35 -19.70
CA TYR A 373 8.75 -14.54 -19.31
C TYR A 373 7.62 -15.39 -18.70
N SER A 374 7.28 -16.52 -19.32
CA SER A 374 6.24 -17.42 -18.81
C SER A 374 6.59 -17.96 -17.42
N ASN A 375 7.85 -18.37 -17.22
CA ASN A 375 8.31 -18.84 -15.91
C ASN A 375 8.28 -17.72 -14.86
N TRP A 376 8.63 -16.49 -15.25
CA TRP A 376 8.48 -15.33 -14.39
C TRP A 376 7.02 -15.08 -14.01
N ALA A 377 6.12 -15.06 -14.99
CA ALA A 377 4.69 -14.80 -14.80
C ALA A 377 4.04 -15.81 -13.84
N GLU A 378 4.41 -17.10 -13.94
CA GLU A 378 3.98 -18.15 -13.02
C GLU A 378 4.50 -17.91 -11.59
N SER A 379 5.74 -17.43 -11.44
CA SER A 379 6.36 -17.16 -10.14
C SER A 379 5.71 -16.00 -9.37
N ILE A 380 4.98 -15.09 -10.05
CA ILE A 380 4.30 -13.94 -9.43
C ILE A 380 3.27 -14.40 -8.40
N GLY A 381 2.62 -15.55 -8.64
CA GLY A 381 1.64 -16.11 -7.70
C GLY A 381 2.19 -16.33 -6.29
N SER A 382 3.48 -16.68 -6.18
CA SER A 382 4.17 -16.90 -4.90
C SER A 382 4.90 -15.66 -4.39
N TYR A 383 5.35 -14.79 -5.29
CA TYR A 383 6.14 -13.60 -4.96
C TYR A 383 5.54 -12.33 -5.58
N PRO A 384 4.29 -11.96 -5.22
CA PRO A 384 3.69 -10.76 -5.75
C PRO A 384 4.38 -9.50 -5.19
N GLN A 385 4.34 -8.43 -5.96
CA GLN A 385 4.75 -7.09 -5.57
C GLN A 385 3.58 -6.12 -5.75
N VAL A 386 3.61 -4.99 -5.03
CA VAL A 386 2.58 -3.98 -5.21
C VAL A 386 2.73 -3.30 -6.57
N THR A 387 1.65 -3.31 -7.33
CA THR A 387 1.45 -2.59 -8.59
C THR A 387 0.25 -1.64 -8.45
N LYS A 388 0.12 -0.66 -9.37
CA LYS A 388 -1.01 0.29 -9.40
C LYS A 388 -1.35 0.93 -8.03
N GLN A 389 -0.33 1.29 -7.27
CA GLN A 389 -0.49 1.83 -5.93
C GLN A 389 -1.18 3.20 -5.92
N LYS A 390 -2.01 3.45 -4.90
CA LYS A 390 -2.40 4.79 -4.49
C LYS A 390 -1.95 5.07 -3.07
N LEU A 391 -1.56 6.31 -2.86
CA LEU A 391 -0.80 6.75 -1.70
C LEU A 391 -1.62 7.76 -0.90
N ARG A 392 -1.48 7.71 0.43
CA ARG A 392 -2.00 8.71 1.36
C ARG A 392 -0.89 9.25 2.24
N PRO A 393 -0.98 10.51 2.69
CA PRO A 393 0.10 11.16 3.43
C PRO A 393 0.35 10.45 4.78
N LEU A 394 1.62 10.26 5.11
CA LEU A 394 2.04 9.58 6.33
C LEU A 394 1.52 10.26 7.62
N SER A 395 1.24 11.56 7.55
CA SER A 395 0.65 12.34 8.65
C SER A 395 -0.68 11.80 9.16
N GLU A 396 -1.48 11.11 8.31
CA GLU A 396 -2.75 10.51 8.74
C GLU A 396 -2.56 9.36 9.74
N LEU A 397 -1.38 8.73 9.78
CA LEU A 397 -1.07 7.65 10.72
C LEU A 397 -0.61 8.14 12.10
N VAL A 398 -0.49 9.45 12.32
CA VAL A 398 -0.07 10.00 13.61
C VAL A 398 -1.22 9.91 14.61
N LYS A 399 -1.17 8.88 15.47
CA LYS A 399 -2.13 8.64 16.57
C LYS A 399 -1.45 7.91 17.72
N GLU A 400 -2.15 7.82 18.85
CA GLU A 400 -1.69 7.10 20.06
C GLU A 400 -0.32 7.58 20.58
N VAL A 401 0.00 8.86 20.39
CA VAL A 401 1.18 9.54 20.94
C VAL A 401 0.77 10.84 21.63
N GLN A 402 1.59 11.33 22.55
CA GLN A 402 1.35 12.63 23.19
C GLN A 402 1.32 13.75 22.14
N CYS A 403 0.30 14.61 22.23
CA CYS A 403 0.06 15.71 21.29
C CYS A 403 -0.05 15.26 19.82
N ALA A 404 -0.69 14.11 19.57
CA ALA A 404 -0.83 13.53 18.23
C ALA A 404 -1.44 14.50 17.21
N GLY A 405 -2.48 15.25 17.58
CA GLY A 405 -3.10 16.24 16.69
C GLY A 405 -2.13 17.32 16.24
N LEU A 406 -1.36 17.89 17.17
CA LEU A 406 -0.32 18.88 16.86
C LEU A 406 0.80 18.28 16.00
N LYS A 407 1.28 17.10 16.37
CA LYS A 407 2.32 16.38 15.63
C LYS A 407 1.87 16.01 14.22
N ARG A 408 0.59 15.68 14.01
CA ARG A 408 -0.02 15.43 12.69
C ARG A 408 0.11 16.65 11.78
N ILE A 409 -0.24 17.83 12.28
CA ILE A 409 -0.16 19.09 11.52
C ILE A 409 1.29 19.45 11.20
N TYR A 410 2.19 19.32 12.17
CA TYR A 410 3.62 19.54 11.95
C TYR A 410 4.23 18.56 10.96
N LEU A 411 3.82 17.29 10.98
CA LEU A 411 4.28 16.32 10.01
C LEU A 411 3.75 16.63 8.60
N ARG A 412 2.49 17.08 8.47
CA ARG A 412 1.93 17.58 7.20
C ARG A 412 2.77 18.73 6.64
N ARG A 413 3.06 19.75 7.46
CA ARG A 413 3.92 20.88 7.09
C ARG A 413 5.34 20.44 6.72
N ALA A 414 5.91 19.47 7.45
CA ALA A 414 7.23 18.93 7.13
C ALA A 414 7.24 18.14 5.82
N ILE A 415 6.17 17.41 5.49
CA ILE A 415 6.02 16.74 4.19
C ILE A 415 6.00 17.78 3.07
N GLU A 416 5.19 18.84 3.17
CA GLU A 416 5.15 19.92 2.18
C GLU A 416 6.53 20.55 1.95
N GLN A 417 7.26 20.85 3.02
CA GLN A 417 8.60 21.39 2.92
C GLN A 417 9.60 20.38 2.32
N TYR A 418 9.52 19.10 2.71
CA TYR A 418 10.36 18.03 2.15
C TYR A 418 10.16 17.88 0.64
N LEU A 419 8.91 17.93 0.18
CA LEU A 419 8.55 17.88 -1.23
C LEU A 419 9.06 19.11 -2.00
N ALA A 420 8.89 20.30 -1.44
CA ALA A 420 9.36 21.55 -2.05
C ALA A 420 10.90 21.64 -2.19
N GLU A 421 11.66 20.96 -1.32
CA GLU A 421 13.12 20.86 -1.44
C GLU A 421 13.56 20.00 -2.64
N SER A 422 12.69 19.13 -3.14
CA SER A 422 12.98 18.24 -4.27
C SER A 422 12.43 18.74 -5.61
N ASP A 423 11.84 19.93 -5.64
CA ASP A 423 11.23 20.51 -6.83
C ASP A 423 12.29 20.87 -7.89
N THR A 424 12.01 20.61 -9.16
CA THR A 424 12.92 20.91 -10.28
C THR A 424 13.10 22.40 -10.50
N CYS A 425 12.25 23.25 -9.92
CA CYS A 425 12.38 24.70 -9.99
C CYS A 425 13.72 25.23 -9.45
N HIS A 426 14.41 24.47 -8.59
CA HIS A 426 15.72 24.84 -8.05
C HIS A 426 16.87 24.68 -9.06
N CYS A 427 16.63 23.94 -10.14
CA CYS A 427 17.60 23.76 -11.21
C CYS A 427 17.64 24.98 -12.13
N GLN A 428 18.82 25.27 -12.68
CA GLN A 428 18.99 26.22 -13.77
C GLN A 428 18.38 25.65 -15.06
N PRO A 429 17.90 26.49 -15.97
CA PRO A 429 17.23 26.03 -17.17
C PRO A 429 18.25 25.40 -18.13
N CYS A 430 17.86 24.29 -18.76
CA CYS A 430 18.66 23.65 -19.80
C CYS A 430 18.56 24.43 -21.11
N ARG A 431 19.60 24.34 -21.95
CA ARG A 431 19.60 24.97 -23.29
C ARG A 431 18.70 24.17 -24.24
N ASN A 432 18.34 24.79 -25.38
CA ASN A 432 17.54 24.17 -26.44
C ASN A 432 16.26 23.48 -25.94
N ASN A 433 15.57 24.10 -24.97
CA ASN A 433 14.37 23.58 -24.33
C ASN A 433 14.54 22.16 -23.75
N GLY A 434 15.76 21.81 -23.30
CA GLY A 434 16.02 20.60 -22.53
C GLY A 434 15.20 20.56 -21.25
N LEU A 435 14.88 19.36 -20.78
CA LEU A 435 14.11 19.15 -19.56
C LEU A 435 15.05 19.08 -18.35
N ALA A 436 14.88 19.99 -17.40
CA ALA A 436 15.64 19.98 -16.15
C ALA A 436 15.01 18.99 -15.16
N VAL A 437 15.85 18.13 -14.59
CA VAL A 437 15.42 17.06 -13.68
C VAL A 437 16.34 17.01 -12.45
N MET A 438 15.76 16.69 -11.30
CA MET A 438 16.48 16.50 -10.03
C MET A 438 16.84 15.03 -9.86
N ASP A 439 18.13 14.74 -9.65
CA ASP A 439 18.68 13.43 -9.31
C ASP A 439 19.42 13.54 -7.97
N GLY A 440 18.72 13.19 -6.88
CA GLY A 440 19.22 13.40 -5.52
C GLY A 440 19.43 14.89 -5.22
N ASP A 441 20.67 15.27 -4.90
CA ASP A 441 21.08 16.66 -4.67
C ASP A 441 21.74 17.29 -5.93
N THR A 442 21.55 16.70 -7.12
CA THR A 442 22.14 17.20 -8.38
C THR A 442 21.10 17.44 -9.46
N CYS A 443 21.26 18.50 -10.23
CA CYS A 443 20.43 18.82 -11.38
C CYS A 443 21.05 18.27 -12.66
N LYS A 444 20.23 17.62 -13.49
CA LYS A 444 20.59 17.07 -14.79
C LYS A 444 19.66 17.58 -15.88
N CYS A 445 20.14 17.55 -17.12
CA CYS A 445 19.39 17.99 -18.29
C CYS A 445 19.15 16.81 -19.22
N ILE A 446 17.89 16.56 -19.56
CA ILE A 446 17.50 15.61 -20.60
C ILE A 446 17.33 16.40 -21.90
N CYS A 447 18.11 16.04 -22.91
CA CYS A 447 18.22 16.81 -24.14
C CYS A 447 17.18 16.41 -25.18
N LYS A 448 16.71 17.39 -25.96
CA LYS A 448 15.85 17.15 -27.13
C LYS A 448 16.60 16.39 -28.23
N PRO A 449 15.90 15.74 -29.18
CA PRO A 449 16.51 15.09 -30.33
C PRO A 449 17.51 16.01 -31.06
N LEU A 450 18.62 15.44 -31.52
CA LEU A 450 19.74 16.14 -32.18
C LEU A 450 20.47 17.19 -31.31
N THR A 451 20.14 17.30 -30.02
CA THR A 451 20.88 18.14 -29.07
C THR A 451 21.64 17.29 -28.06
N SER A 452 22.82 17.74 -27.64
CA SER A 452 23.71 17.00 -26.75
C SER A 452 24.60 17.93 -25.92
N GLY A 453 25.38 17.37 -25.01
CA GLY A 453 26.21 18.12 -24.06
C GLY A 453 25.60 18.14 -22.65
N LEU A 454 26.35 18.68 -21.69
CA LEU A 454 25.97 18.64 -20.26
C LEU A 454 24.73 19.49 -19.96
N ALA A 455 24.47 20.53 -20.77
CA ALA A 455 23.32 21.40 -20.67
C ALA A 455 22.45 21.39 -21.93
N CYS A 456 22.65 20.41 -22.83
CA CYS A 456 22.03 20.34 -24.14
C CYS A 456 22.41 21.49 -25.07
N GLU A 457 23.65 21.99 -24.95
CA GLU A 457 24.15 23.16 -25.66
C GLU A 457 24.63 22.90 -27.10
N GLN A 458 24.92 21.65 -27.44
CA GLN A 458 25.46 21.26 -28.74
C GLN A 458 24.35 20.75 -29.65
N GLY A 459 24.43 21.08 -30.94
CA GLY A 459 23.44 20.69 -31.94
C GLY A 459 22.29 21.69 -32.08
N THR A 460 21.45 21.46 -33.08
CA THR A 460 20.28 22.29 -33.41
C THR A 460 19.02 21.49 -33.19
N GLU A 461 18.03 22.09 -32.54
CA GLU A 461 16.73 21.47 -32.29
C GLU A 461 16.06 21.04 -33.61
N ALA A 462 15.59 19.79 -33.67
CA ALA A 462 15.02 19.18 -34.87
C ALA A 462 13.57 19.60 -35.15
N GLU A 463 12.79 19.85 -34.09
CA GLU A 463 11.32 19.95 -34.15
C GLU A 463 10.79 21.35 -33.82
N GLY A 464 11.68 22.30 -33.49
CA GLY A 464 11.33 23.65 -33.05
C GLY A 464 11.98 24.73 -33.91
N GLN A 465 11.44 25.95 -33.82
CA GLN A 465 12.11 27.11 -34.40
C GLN A 465 13.38 27.41 -33.59
N PRO A 466 14.55 27.51 -34.23
CA PRO A 466 15.80 27.76 -33.53
C PRO A 466 15.72 29.08 -32.76
N GLY A 467 16.03 29.02 -31.45
CA GLY A 467 16.02 30.18 -30.56
C GLY A 467 14.70 30.42 -29.81
N VAL A 468 13.64 29.64 -30.02
CA VAL A 468 12.43 29.71 -29.19
C VAL A 468 12.72 29.13 -27.82
N ILE A 469 12.36 29.84 -26.74
CA ILE A 469 12.52 29.36 -25.36
C ILE A 469 11.15 29.32 -24.70
N HIS A 470 10.73 28.15 -24.23
CA HIS A 470 9.50 27.99 -23.48
C HIS A 470 9.66 28.47 -22.04
N GLY A 471 8.63 29.10 -21.50
CA GLY A 471 8.60 29.55 -20.11
C GLY A 471 8.45 28.38 -19.14
N SER A 472 9.19 28.41 -18.03
CA SER A 472 8.96 27.52 -16.88
C SER A 472 8.95 28.29 -15.56
N TRP A 473 8.19 27.75 -14.61
CA TRP A 473 7.96 28.39 -13.32
C TRP A 473 9.24 28.45 -12.50
N ALA A 474 9.52 29.62 -11.92
CA ALA A 474 10.46 29.72 -10.82
C ALA A 474 9.88 29.07 -9.56
N CYS A 475 10.74 28.79 -8.58
CA CYS A 475 10.27 28.29 -7.29
C CYS A 475 9.29 29.25 -6.64
N TRP A 476 8.34 28.68 -5.92
CA TRP A 476 7.44 29.44 -5.06
C TRP A 476 8.22 30.30 -4.08
N SER A 477 7.76 31.54 -3.88
CA SER A 477 8.24 32.38 -2.78
C SER A 477 7.96 31.71 -1.43
N ALA A 478 8.68 32.15 -0.40
CA ALA A 478 8.24 31.89 0.97
C ALA A 478 6.80 32.41 1.15
N TRP A 479 6.03 31.71 1.99
CA TRP A 479 4.72 32.19 2.41
C TRP A 479 4.86 33.56 3.09
N SER A 480 3.95 34.48 2.76
CA SER A 480 3.89 35.78 3.41
C SER A 480 3.53 35.64 4.90
N SER A 481 3.90 36.67 5.69
CA SER A 481 3.41 36.78 7.06
C SER A 481 1.89 36.83 7.05
N CYS A 482 1.26 36.24 8.06
CA CYS A 482 -0.18 36.21 8.11
C CYS A 482 -0.78 37.62 8.17
N SER A 483 -1.68 37.93 7.24
CA SER A 483 -2.42 39.20 7.21
C SER A 483 -3.90 38.92 7.00
N GLY A 484 -4.73 39.29 7.98
CA GLY A 484 -6.17 39.05 7.93
C GLY A 484 -6.57 37.57 7.86
N GLY A 485 -5.80 36.68 8.50
CA GLY A 485 -6.06 35.23 8.54
C GLY A 485 -5.67 34.47 7.26
N ARG A 486 -5.15 35.17 6.24
CA ARG A 486 -4.67 34.58 5.00
C ARG A 486 -3.17 34.83 4.82
N ARG A 487 -2.51 33.84 4.23
CA ARG A 487 -1.13 33.89 3.74
C ARG A 487 -1.15 33.62 2.24
N SER A 488 -0.18 34.18 1.55
CA SER A 488 -0.05 34.06 0.11
C SER A 488 1.39 33.75 -0.27
N ARG A 489 1.56 33.04 -1.38
CA ARG A 489 2.86 32.86 -2.04
C ARG A 489 2.69 33.09 -3.53
N SER A 490 3.77 33.48 -4.20
CA SER A 490 3.77 33.79 -5.62
C SER A 490 4.96 33.14 -6.31
N ARG A 491 4.80 32.84 -7.60
CA ARG A 491 5.88 32.38 -8.48
C ARG A 491 5.82 33.14 -9.80
N SER A 492 6.98 33.40 -10.39
CA SER A 492 7.11 34.06 -11.69
C SER A 492 7.46 33.04 -12.77
N CYS A 493 6.97 33.27 -14.00
CA CYS A 493 7.33 32.49 -15.17
C CYS A 493 8.70 32.94 -15.70
N SER A 494 9.76 32.66 -14.94
CA SER A 494 11.10 33.22 -15.19
C SER A 494 12.24 32.22 -15.22
N ASN A 495 11.99 30.93 -14.99
CA ASN A 495 13.03 29.90 -14.94
C ASN A 495 12.81 28.76 -15.97
N PRO A 496 12.99 29.02 -17.29
CA PRO A 496 13.38 30.29 -17.91
C PRO A 496 12.17 31.16 -18.27
N SER A 497 12.41 32.43 -18.64
CA SER A 497 11.37 33.30 -19.19
C SER A 497 11.10 32.92 -20.66
N PRO A 498 9.85 32.96 -21.14
CA PRO A 498 9.55 32.67 -22.54
C PRO A 498 10.20 33.70 -23.47
N GLN A 499 10.85 33.25 -24.56
CA GLN A 499 11.49 34.11 -25.56
C GLN A 499 11.12 33.70 -26.98
N ASN A 500 11.19 34.66 -27.91
CA ASN A 500 11.00 34.46 -29.35
C ASN A 500 9.68 33.74 -29.71
N GLY A 501 8.59 34.06 -29.00
CA GLY A 501 7.27 33.44 -29.22
C GLY A 501 7.08 32.10 -28.50
N GLY A 502 7.94 31.76 -27.55
CA GLY A 502 7.79 30.56 -26.73
C GLY A 502 6.54 30.56 -25.84
N GLN A 503 6.02 29.36 -25.61
CA GLN A 503 4.86 29.12 -24.74
C GLN A 503 5.07 29.68 -23.33
N SER A 504 4.04 30.36 -22.80
CA SER A 504 4.00 30.81 -21.41
C SER A 504 3.77 29.63 -20.45
N CYS A 505 4.18 29.80 -19.20
CA CYS A 505 3.94 28.82 -18.15
C CYS A 505 2.44 28.57 -17.95
N VAL A 506 2.04 27.30 -17.84
CA VAL A 506 0.66 26.88 -17.57
C VAL A 506 0.47 26.69 -16.06
N GLY A 507 -0.61 27.23 -15.50
CA GLY A 507 -0.97 27.13 -14.08
C GLY A 507 -1.06 28.49 -13.37
N GLU A 508 -1.29 28.45 -12.07
CA GLU A 508 -1.49 29.67 -11.26
C GLU A 508 -0.15 30.33 -10.86
N SER A 509 -0.09 31.66 -10.91
CA SER A 509 1.09 32.46 -10.51
C SER A 509 1.08 32.86 -9.03
N ALA A 510 -0.07 32.78 -8.36
CA ALA A 510 -0.24 33.11 -6.96
C ALA A 510 -1.17 32.10 -6.30
N GLU A 511 -0.84 31.72 -5.07
CA GLU A 511 -1.63 30.80 -4.27
C GLU A 511 -1.93 31.45 -2.92
N THR A 512 -3.15 31.26 -2.42
CA THR A 512 -3.59 31.78 -1.13
C THR A 512 -4.07 30.63 -0.26
N SER A 513 -3.67 30.66 1.02
CA SER A 513 -4.04 29.66 2.02
C SER A 513 -4.38 30.36 3.34
N GLU A 514 -5.15 29.70 4.19
CA GLU A 514 -5.41 30.18 5.56
C GLU A 514 -4.13 30.03 6.41
N CYS A 515 -3.90 30.96 7.33
CA CYS A 515 -2.66 30.98 8.13
C CYS A 515 -2.66 29.98 9.28
N GLU A 516 -3.78 29.89 9.98
CA GLU A 516 -3.99 28.94 11.06
C GLU A 516 -4.90 27.85 10.49
N ASP A 517 -4.43 26.60 10.53
CA ASP A 517 -5.33 25.47 10.41
C ASP A 517 -6.44 25.67 11.44
N GLN A 518 -7.71 25.67 11.04
CA GLN A 518 -8.84 25.66 11.98
C GLN A 518 -8.67 24.53 13.02
N GLU A 519 -8.00 23.45 12.59
CA GLU A 519 -7.51 22.35 13.39
C GLU A 519 -6.54 22.78 14.52
N LEU A 520 -5.58 23.69 14.26
CA LEU A 520 -4.68 24.25 15.29
C LEU A 520 -5.44 25.06 16.34
N GLN A 521 -6.42 25.88 15.93
CA GLN A 521 -7.26 26.65 16.88
C GLN A 521 -8.12 25.74 17.75
N TYR A 522 -8.72 24.71 17.14
CA TYR A 522 -9.43 23.67 17.85
C TYR A 522 -8.52 22.97 18.87
N LEU A 523 -7.30 22.59 18.47
CA LEU A 523 -6.32 21.95 19.34
C LEU A 523 -5.85 22.86 20.48
N LYS A 524 -5.67 24.16 20.24
CA LYS A 524 -5.36 25.12 21.32
C LYS A 524 -6.44 25.17 22.39
N THR A 525 -7.70 24.92 22.00
CA THR A 525 -8.84 24.90 22.92
C THR A 525 -8.96 23.55 23.65
N MET A 526 -8.75 22.44 22.94
CA MET A 526 -9.03 21.09 23.43
C MET A 526 -7.82 20.39 24.09
N GLU A 527 -6.61 20.73 23.65
CA GLU A 527 -5.33 20.21 24.16
C GLU A 527 -4.35 21.36 24.49
N PRO A 528 -4.72 22.30 25.37
CA PRO A 528 -3.90 23.47 25.68
C PRO A 528 -2.53 23.10 26.29
N GLN A 529 -2.44 21.95 26.98
CA GLN A 529 -1.19 21.40 27.52
C GLN A 529 -0.11 21.12 26.45
N CYS A 530 -0.51 20.99 25.17
CA CYS A 530 0.42 20.77 24.07
C CYS A 530 1.09 22.07 23.59
N PHE A 531 0.57 23.23 24.01
CA PHE A 531 1.10 24.56 23.70
C PHE A 531 1.72 25.23 24.93
N ASP A 532 1.21 24.92 26.12
CA ASP A 532 1.75 25.38 27.39
C ASP A 532 1.93 24.20 28.35
N HIS A 533 3.20 23.84 28.59
CA HIS A 533 3.60 22.73 29.44
C HIS A 533 3.27 22.94 30.94
N THR A 534 2.83 24.13 31.33
CA THR A 534 2.37 24.42 32.70
C THR A 534 0.94 23.98 32.97
N LEU A 535 0.17 23.64 31.92
CA LEU A 535 -1.21 23.21 32.02
C LEU A 535 -1.33 21.69 32.18
N SER A 536 -2.24 21.25 33.05
CA SER A 536 -2.57 19.84 33.23
C SER A 536 -3.28 19.28 31.99
N ALA A 537 -2.96 18.05 31.60
CA ALA A 537 -3.57 17.42 30.43
C ALA A 537 -5.09 17.25 30.58
N SER A 538 -5.84 17.54 29.49
CA SER A 538 -7.27 17.25 29.39
C SER A 538 -7.54 15.76 29.67
N GLN A 539 -8.46 15.47 30.59
CA GLN A 539 -8.81 14.11 30.98
C GLN A 539 -9.49 13.39 29.79
N ARG A 540 -8.86 12.31 29.32
CA ARG A 540 -9.33 11.52 28.18
C ARG A 540 -9.09 10.04 28.43
N CYS A 541 -9.93 9.19 27.85
CA CYS A 541 -9.68 7.77 27.79
C CYS A 541 -8.78 7.43 26.60
N GLY A 542 -8.03 6.34 26.72
CA GLY A 542 -7.33 5.73 25.58
C GLY A 542 -8.30 5.17 24.54
N THR A 543 -7.76 4.68 23.42
CA THR A 543 -8.53 3.96 22.39
C THR A 543 -9.44 2.89 23.03
N PRO A 544 -10.74 2.85 22.70
CA PRO A 544 -11.67 1.88 23.26
C PRO A 544 -11.17 0.44 23.07
N PRO A 545 -11.42 -0.46 24.04
CA PRO A 545 -10.96 -1.85 23.93
C PRO A 545 -11.49 -2.51 22.65
N ALA A 546 -10.64 -3.28 21.97
CA ALA A 546 -11.04 -3.99 20.76
C ALA A 546 -12.03 -5.13 21.10
N LEU A 547 -13.08 -5.26 20.31
CA LEU A 547 -14.04 -6.36 20.38
C LEU A 547 -13.62 -7.49 19.44
N ILE A 548 -13.37 -8.69 19.98
CA ILE A 548 -13.05 -9.90 19.20
C ILE A 548 -14.20 -10.17 18.23
N ASN A 549 -13.90 -10.29 16.93
CA ASN A 549 -14.88 -10.40 15.84
C ASN A 549 -16.00 -9.33 15.85
N GLY A 550 -15.65 -8.10 16.23
CA GLY A 550 -16.53 -6.95 16.13
C GLY A 550 -15.77 -5.64 15.86
N TYR A 551 -16.52 -4.56 15.70
CA TYR A 551 -16.01 -3.23 15.38
C TYR A 551 -16.85 -2.13 16.05
N ILE A 552 -16.31 -0.91 16.05
CA ILE A 552 -16.98 0.28 16.59
C ILE A 552 -17.70 0.97 15.42
N LEU A 553 -18.96 1.37 15.63
CA LEU A 553 -19.77 1.97 14.56
C LEU A 553 -19.27 3.36 14.15
N ASP A 554 -18.95 4.22 15.11
CA ASP A 554 -18.51 5.60 14.89
C ASP A 554 -17.27 5.92 15.72
N PRO A 555 -16.06 5.63 15.20
CA PRO A 555 -14.80 5.85 15.90
C PRO A 555 -14.45 7.34 15.95
N LYS A 556 -14.00 7.81 17.12
CA LYS A 556 -13.50 9.17 17.31
C LYS A 556 -11.98 9.18 17.43
N ASP A 557 -11.36 10.27 16.96
CA ASP A 557 -9.92 10.51 17.10
C ASP A 557 -9.52 10.71 18.59
N VAL A 558 -10.45 11.26 19.40
CA VAL A 558 -10.26 11.52 20.84
C VAL A 558 -11.55 11.20 21.61
N TYR A 559 -11.43 10.50 22.73
CA TYR A 559 -12.53 10.18 23.65
C TYR A 559 -12.34 10.92 24.98
N LEU A 560 -13.04 12.05 25.14
CA LEU A 560 -13.07 12.80 26.39
C LEU A 560 -13.95 12.09 27.43
N VAL A 561 -13.77 12.41 28.71
CA VAL A 561 -14.65 11.95 29.80
C VAL A 561 -16.12 12.22 29.43
N GLY A 562 -16.97 11.19 29.52
CA GLY A 562 -18.37 11.21 29.10
C GLY A 562 -18.63 10.76 27.65
N SER A 563 -17.59 10.58 26.83
CA SER A 563 -17.74 10.04 25.47
C SER A 563 -18.18 8.58 25.48
N THR A 564 -18.97 8.17 24.48
CA THR A 564 -19.44 6.79 24.33
C THR A 564 -18.85 6.12 23.09
N ALA A 565 -18.59 4.81 23.19
CA ALA A 565 -18.17 3.96 22.08
C ALA A 565 -19.20 2.83 21.89
N GLN A 566 -19.82 2.75 20.71
CA GLN A 566 -20.84 1.76 20.38
C GLN A 566 -20.24 0.64 19.53
N TYR A 567 -20.46 -0.61 19.96
CA TYR A 567 -19.91 -1.81 19.35
C TYR A 567 -20.96 -2.59 18.56
N THR A 568 -20.48 -3.28 17.53
CA THR A 568 -21.24 -4.24 16.72
C THR A 568 -20.35 -5.42 16.32
N CYS A 569 -20.94 -6.56 15.96
CA CYS A 569 -20.20 -7.76 15.54
C CYS A 569 -20.02 -7.80 14.02
N THR A 570 -19.05 -8.58 13.54
CA THR A 570 -18.93 -8.93 12.13
C THR A 570 -20.10 -9.82 11.67
N ASP A 571 -20.42 -9.79 10.38
CA ASP A 571 -21.57 -10.50 9.79
C ASP A 571 -21.67 -11.97 10.25
N GLY A 572 -22.86 -12.36 10.72
CA GLY A 572 -23.16 -13.72 11.21
C GLY A 572 -22.88 -13.97 12.70
N LEU A 573 -22.28 -13.00 13.40
CA LEU A 573 -22.07 -13.04 14.86
C LEU A 573 -22.98 -12.03 15.57
N ASN A 574 -23.36 -12.34 16.81
CA ASN A 574 -24.21 -11.48 17.63
C ASN A 574 -23.49 -11.06 18.92
N LEU A 575 -23.75 -9.85 19.38
CA LEU A 575 -23.08 -9.30 20.55
C LEU A 575 -23.82 -9.73 21.82
N VAL A 576 -23.11 -10.42 22.72
CA VAL A 576 -23.63 -10.81 24.03
C VAL A 576 -22.90 -10.03 25.11
N GLY A 577 -23.63 -9.16 25.82
CA GLY A 577 -23.09 -8.31 26.88
C GLY A 577 -23.15 -6.83 26.54
N ALA A 578 -22.16 -6.06 27.02
CA ALA A 578 -22.14 -4.59 26.86
C ALA A 578 -21.92 -4.18 25.39
N SER A 579 -22.87 -3.44 24.82
CA SER A 579 -22.82 -2.87 23.47
C SER A 579 -22.34 -1.43 23.41
N ILE A 580 -22.29 -0.74 24.56
CA ILE A 580 -21.85 0.65 24.67
C ILE A 580 -20.93 0.74 25.87
N LEU A 581 -19.76 1.34 25.67
CA LEU A 581 -18.84 1.71 26.75
C LEU A 581 -18.78 3.24 26.87
N THR A 582 -18.58 3.72 28.10
CA THR A 582 -18.48 5.16 28.41
C THR A 582 -17.11 5.45 29.01
N CYS A 583 -16.51 6.58 28.62
CA CYS A 583 -15.27 7.07 29.20
C CYS A 583 -15.56 7.71 30.56
N THR A 584 -15.00 7.15 31.64
CA THR A 584 -15.26 7.58 33.02
C THR A 584 -14.33 8.72 33.45
N ALA A 585 -14.63 9.35 34.59
CA ALA A 585 -13.78 10.40 35.18
C ALA A 585 -12.39 9.90 35.59
N ASP A 586 -12.24 8.60 35.79
CA ASP A 586 -10.96 7.96 36.12
C ASP A 586 -10.06 7.74 34.90
N GLN A 587 -10.46 8.25 33.72
CA GLN A 587 -9.77 8.06 32.42
C GLN A 587 -9.74 6.59 31.96
N THR A 588 -10.66 5.79 32.50
CA THR A 588 -10.85 4.38 32.20
C THR A 588 -12.17 4.17 31.44
N TRP A 589 -12.27 3.06 30.72
CA TRP A 589 -13.56 2.68 30.12
C TRP A 589 -14.45 2.02 31.18
N SER A 590 -15.76 2.24 31.11
CA SER A 590 -16.75 1.70 32.06
C SER A 590 -16.75 0.16 32.20
N GLY A 591 -16.01 -0.54 31.35
CA GLY A 591 -15.80 -1.99 31.41
C GLY A 591 -15.18 -2.52 30.11
N GLY A 592 -15.20 -3.84 29.97
CA GLY A 592 -14.86 -4.51 28.71
C GLY A 592 -16.08 -4.62 27.77
N PRO A 593 -15.87 -4.65 26.45
CA PRO A 593 -16.97 -4.88 25.51
C PRO A 593 -17.53 -6.28 25.70
N GLY A 594 -18.76 -6.51 25.22
CA GLY A 594 -19.38 -7.83 25.20
C GLY A 594 -18.56 -8.86 24.41
N ARG A 595 -19.07 -10.09 24.30
CA ARG A 595 -18.46 -11.14 23.47
C ARG A 595 -19.25 -11.31 22.19
N SER A 596 -18.55 -11.36 21.05
CA SER A 596 -19.15 -11.75 19.78
C SER A 596 -19.28 -13.27 19.76
N SER A 597 -20.51 -13.77 19.60
CA SER A 597 -20.79 -15.21 19.66
C SER A 597 -21.90 -15.60 18.67
N ALA A 598 -21.91 -16.87 18.30
CA ALA A 598 -22.88 -17.49 17.40
C ALA A 598 -23.16 -18.92 17.86
N CYS A 599 -24.19 -19.56 17.30
CA CYS A 599 -24.42 -20.98 17.55
C CYS A 599 -23.35 -21.82 16.85
N SER A 600 -22.76 -22.77 17.58
CA SER A 600 -21.78 -23.75 17.06
C SER A 600 -22.36 -25.15 17.09
N LEU A 601 -22.02 -25.96 16.08
CA LEU A 601 -22.44 -27.36 15.94
C LEU A 601 -21.50 -28.35 16.64
N ASP A 602 -20.58 -27.89 17.49
CA ASP A 602 -19.56 -28.73 18.15
C ASP A 602 -20.15 -29.89 19.00
N SER A 603 -21.44 -29.82 19.34
CA SER A 603 -22.17 -30.84 20.10
C SER A 603 -22.89 -31.89 19.23
N LEU A 604 -22.66 -31.93 17.91
CA LEU A 604 -23.27 -32.94 17.03
C LEU A 604 -22.55 -34.30 17.13
N PRO A 605 -23.29 -35.41 17.26
CA PRO A 605 -22.72 -36.75 17.17
C PRO A 605 -22.05 -37.00 15.82
N SER A 606 -20.96 -37.77 15.81
CA SER A 606 -20.16 -38.10 14.62
C SER A 606 -20.94 -38.78 13.49
N ASP A 607 -22.11 -39.33 13.81
CA ASP A 607 -22.92 -40.15 12.91
C ASP A 607 -23.98 -39.32 12.16
N VAL A 608 -24.09 -38.01 12.46
CA VAL A 608 -25.10 -37.09 11.92
C VAL A 608 -24.43 -36.06 11.00
N ILE A 609 -25.01 -35.87 9.82
CA ILE A 609 -24.52 -34.95 8.78
C ILE A 609 -25.36 -33.66 8.83
N ALA A 610 -24.70 -32.51 8.99
CA ALA A 610 -25.36 -31.21 9.01
C ALA A 610 -25.25 -30.49 7.65
N THR A 611 -26.36 -29.92 7.17
CA THR A 611 -26.46 -29.16 5.91
C THR A 611 -27.18 -27.83 6.15
N PRO A 612 -26.56 -26.67 5.87
CA PRO A 612 -25.18 -26.47 5.41
C PRO A 612 -24.14 -26.78 6.49
N SER A 613 -22.98 -27.30 6.11
CA SER A 613 -21.86 -27.64 7.01
C SER A 613 -21.04 -26.42 7.47
N LYS A 614 -21.72 -25.29 7.76
CA LYS A 614 -21.06 -24.08 8.28
C LYS A 614 -20.73 -24.28 9.76
N LYS A 615 -19.51 -23.93 10.17
CA LYS A 615 -19.08 -23.95 11.58
C LYS A 615 -19.75 -22.87 12.45
N VAL A 616 -20.30 -21.82 11.83
CA VAL A 616 -20.88 -20.66 12.50
C VAL A 616 -22.27 -20.38 11.91
N ILE A 617 -23.29 -20.35 12.77
CA ILE A 617 -24.70 -20.21 12.39
C ILE A 617 -25.31 -19.04 13.15
N GLY A 618 -25.95 -18.12 12.41
CA GLY A 618 -26.54 -16.90 12.96
C GLY A 618 -27.87 -17.17 13.68
N ILE A 619 -28.30 -16.23 14.53
CA ILE A 619 -29.62 -16.27 15.16
C ILE A 619 -30.71 -16.26 14.08
N GLY A 620 -31.63 -17.22 14.12
CA GLY A 620 -32.71 -17.39 13.14
C GLY A 620 -32.36 -18.30 11.94
N ASP A 621 -31.10 -18.67 11.77
CA ASP A 621 -30.70 -19.65 10.75
C ASP A 621 -31.12 -21.08 11.16
N SER A 622 -31.60 -21.85 10.17
CA SER A 622 -31.96 -23.27 10.33
C SER A 622 -30.94 -24.18 9.66
N VAL A 623 -30.56 -25.26 10.35
CA VAL A 623 -29.70 -26.32 9.82
C VAL A 623 -30.49 -27.62 9.70
N THR A 624 -30.36 -28.28 8.56
CA THR A 624 -31.00 -29.56 8.28
C THR A 624 -30.01 -30.70 8.56
N LEU A 625 -30.43 -31.66 9.36
CA LEU A 625 -29.66 -32.82 9.78
C LEU A 625 -30.09 -34.06 9.02
N SER A 626 -29.13 -34.87 8.60
CA SER A 626 -29.34 -36.13 7.87
C SER A 626 -28.42 -37.23 8.37
N CYS A 627 -28.75 -38.48 8.04
CA CYS A 627 -27.97 -39.65 8.40
C CYS A 627 -27.37 -40.32 7.14
N PRO A 628 -26.24 -41.04 7.26
CA PRO A 628 -25.65 -41.80 6.16
C PRO A 628 -26.56 -42.95 5.68
N GLU A 629 -26.33 -43.43 4.46
CA GLU A 629 -27.17 -44.45 3.80
C GLU A 629 -27.37 -45.70 4.68
N GLY A 630 -28.63 -46.14 4.82
CA GLY A 630 -29.01 -47.29 5.65
C GLY A 630 -29.39 -46.97 7.10
N SER A 631 -29.32 -45.70 7.51
CA SER A 631 -29.74 -45.24 8.84
C SER A 631 -30.81 -44.14 8.78
N GLN A 632 -31.70 -44.12 9.77
CA GLN A 632 -32.81 -43.17 9.88
C GLN A 632 -32.57 -42.24 11.08
N LEU A 633 -32.77 -40.93 10.86
CA LEU A 633 -32.65 -39.90 11.89
C LEU A 633 -33.74 -40.05 12.95
N VAL A 634 -33.34 -40.06 14.22
CA VAL A 634 -34.22 -40.07 15.39
C VAL A 634 -34.12 -38.71 16.05
N GLY A 635 -35.17 -37.90 15.91
CA GLY A 635 -35.24 -36.51 16.35
C GLY A 635 -35.87 -35.60 15.29
N GLU A 636 -35.88 -34.29 15.53
CA GLU A 636 -36.26 -33.33 14.49
C GLU A 636 -35.14 -33.17 13.45
N ALA A 637 -35.52 -33.10 12.19
CA ALA A 637 -34.57 -32.95 11.08
C ALA A 637 -34.02 -31.53 10.93
N THR A 638 -34.59 -30.54 11.62
CA THR A 638 -34.21 -29.13 11.48
C THR A 638 -33.98 -28.52 12.85
N ILE A 639 -32.81 -27.92 13.06
CA ILE A 639 -32.48 -27.17 14.28
C ILE A 639 -32.35 -25.68 13.95
N ILE A 640 -32.86 -24.82 14.83
CA ILE A 640 -32.82 -23.37 14.64
C ILE A 640 -32.00 -22.72 15.77
N CYS A 641 -31.12 -21.79 15.42
CA CYS A 641 -30.34 -21.03 16.39
C CYS A 641 -31.20 -19.93 17.04
N ASN A 642 -31.47 -20.05 18.34
CA ASN A 642 -32.26 -19.07 19.10
C ASN A 642 -31.45 -17.82 19.48
N PRO A 643 -32.12 -16.72 19.89
CA PRO A 643 -31.46 -15.50 20.36
C PRO A 643 -30.51 -15.70 21.56
N SER A 644 -30.70 -16.77 22.33
CA SER A 644 -29.82 -17.16 23.44
C SER A 644 -28.58 -17.96 23.00
N LEU A 645 -28.29 -18.04 21.69
CA LEU A 645 -27.18 -18.79 21.09
C LEU A 645 -27.20 -20.30 21.37
N LEU A 646 -28.40 -20.86 21.52
CA LEU A 646 -28.64 -22.28 21.69
C LEU A 646 -29.51 -22.78 20.54
N PHE A 647 -29.23 -24.00 20.08
CA PHE A 647 -30.11 -24.65 19.12
C PHE A 647 -31.36 -25.19 19.79
N SER A 648 -32.50 -24.99 19.13
CA SER A 648 -33.76 -25.63 19.48
C SER A 648 -34.28 -26.40 18.27
N PRO A 649 -34.51 -27.72 18.40
CA PRO A 649 -34.18 -28.58 19.55
C PRO A 649 -32.66 -28.77 19.75
N ASN A 650 -32.25 -29.29 20.91
CA ASN A 650 -30.84 -29.46 21.26
C ASN A 650 -30.19 -30.55 20.37
N PRO A 651 -29.10 -30.24 19.63
CA PRO A 651 -28.43 -31.18 18.74
C PRO A 651 -27.86 -32.41 19.45
N ALA A 652 -27.64 -32.36 20.77
CA ALA A 652 -27.19 -33.51 21.54
C ALA A 652 -28.24 -34.65 21.64
N ASP A 653 -29.52 -34.34 21.41
CA ASP A 653 -30.62 -35.32 21.51
C ASP A 653 -30.84 -36.11 20.22
N ILE A 654 -30.13 -35.75 19.14
CA ILE A 654 -30.36 -36.24 17.79
C ILE A 654 -29.38 -37.37 17.47
N ARG A 655 -29.88 -38.49 16.96
CA ARG A 655 -29.06 -39.69 16.70
C ARG A 655 -29.52 -40.43 15.45
N CYS A 656 -28.60 -41.13 14.80
CA CYS A 656 -28.92 -42.02 13.69
C CYS A 656 -29.14 -43.45 14.22
N SER A 657 -30.25 -44.07 13.82
CA SER A 657 -30.55 -45.47 14.15
C SER A 657 -30.54 -46.32 12.89
N GLN A 658 -30.13 -47.59 12.98
CA GLN A 658 -30.19 -48.48 11.81
C GLN A 658 -31.65 -48.66 11.38
N ALA A 659 -31.93 -48.47 10.09
CA ALA A 659 -33.27 -48.71 9.57
C ALA A 659 -33.64 -50.18 9.81
N PRO A 660 -34.84 -50.49 10.33
CA PRO A 660 -35.25 -51.88 10.54
C PRO A 660 -35.25 -52.61 9.19
N GLN A 661 -34.41 -53.64 9.08
CA GLN A 661 -34.42 -54.55 7.94
C GLN A 661 -35.82 -55.19 7.84
N ARG A 662 -36.64 -54.74 6.87
CA ARG A 662 -37.79 -55.53 6.43
C ARG A 662 -37.26 -56.77 5.72
N VAL A 663 -37.11 -57.88 6.45
CA VAL A 663 -37.00 -59.20 5.84
C VAL A 663 -38.38 -59.55 5.28
N ALA A 664 -38.62 -59.18 4.02
CA ALA A 664 -39.71 -59.75 3.23
C ALA A 664 -39.16 -60.96 2.46
N PRO A 665 -39.58 -62.20 2.73
CA PRO A 665 -39.26 -63.30 1.84
C PRO A 665 -40.20 -63.24 0.62
N LEU A 666 -39.69 -62.75 -0.50
CA LEU A 666 -40.35 -62.79 -1.80
C LEU A 666 -40.21 -64.21 -2.40
N VAL A 667 -41.13 -65.11 -2.04
CA VAL A 667 -41.43 -66.29 -2.88
C VAL A 667 -42.52 -65.87 -3.85
N GLN A 668 -42.15 -65.54 -5.10
CA GLN A 668 -43.11 -65.26 -6.17
C GLN A 668 -43.68 -66.58 -6.71
N CYS A 669 -44.91 -66.91 -6.34
CA CYS A 669 -45.65 -68.06 -6.88
C CYS A 669 -46.38 -67.69 -8.19
N LYS A 670 -46.66 -68.67 -9.04
CA LYS A 670 -47.38 -68.46 -10.31
C LYS A 670 -48.82 -68.00 -10.05
N LEU A 671 -49.48 -67.39 -11.05
CA LEU A 671 -50.78 -66.71 -10.89
C LEU A 671 -51.89 -67.61 -10.30
N TRP A 672 -51.86 -68.91 -10.58
CA TRP A 672 -52.80 -69.93 -10.08
C TRP A 672 -52.34 -70.59 -8.76
N GLU A 673 -51.27 -70.10 -8.14
CA GLU A 673 -50.71 -70.59 -6.87
C GLU A 673 -50.70 -69.47 -5.81
N LYS A 674 -50.77 -69.85 -4.55
CA LYS A 674 -50.61 -68.97 -3.39
C LYS A 674 -49.47 -69.45 -2.51
N SER A 675 -48.73 -68.53 -1.90
CA SER A 675 -47.67 -68.89 -0.96
C SER A 675 -48.28 -69.20 0.40
N VAL A 676 -48.05 -70.41 0.90
CA VAL A 676 -48.44 -70.79 2.26
C VAL A 676 -47.21 -71.40 2.92
N LYS A 677 -46.74 -70.76 4.00
CA LYS A 677 -45.53 -71.17 4.76
C LYS A 677 -44.28 -71.36 3.87
N GLY A 678 -44.06 -70.45 2.93
CA GLY A 678 -42.85 -70.42 2.10
C GLY A 678 -42.79 -71.44 0.95
N LYS A 679 -43.89 -72.14 0.65
CA LYS A 679 -44.04 -72.99 -0.55
C LYS A 679 -45.28 -72.59 -1.35
N CYS A 680 -45.19 -72.67 -2.67
CA CYS A 680 -46.30 -72.35 -3.58
C CYS A 680 -47.26 -73.54 -3.68
N VAL A 681 -48.55 -73.30 -3.46
CA VAL A 681 -49.61 -74.32 -3.53
C VAL A 681 -50.74 -73.80 -4.43
N CYS A 682 -51.32 -74.66 -5.27
CA CYS A 682 -52.39 -74.25 -6.18
C CYS A 682 -53.59 -73.66 -5.42
N LYS A 683 -54.14 -72.56 -5.95
CA LYS A 683 -55.37 -71.94 -5.46
C LYS A 683 -56.55 -72.89 -5.68
N MET A 684 -57.47 -72.93 -4.73
CA MET A 684 -58.69 -73.72 -4.87
C MET A 684 -59.62 -73.07 -5.92
N PRO A 685 -60.50 -73.80 -6.63
CA PRO A 685 -61.27 -73.27 -7.76
C PRO A 685 -62.10 -72.01 -7.46
N PHE A 686 -62.57 -71.82 -6.22
CA PHE A 686 -63.31 -70.61 -5.81
C PHE A 686 -62.40 -69.39 -5.53
N GLU A 687 -61.08 -69.59 -5.40
CA GLU A 687 -60.09 -68.54 -5.14
C GLU A 687 -59.49 -67.97 -6.44
N CYS A 688 -59.77 -68.57 -7.58
CA CYS A 688 -59.41 -68.07 -8.90
C CYS A 688 -60.52 -67.12 -9.41
N ARG A 689 -60.47 -65.85 -8.98
CA ARG A 689 -61.37 -64.82 -9.54
C ARG A 689 -60.94 -64.46 -10.96
N TYR A 690 -61.85 -64.65 -11.92
CA TYR A 690 -61.73 -64.06 -13.26
C TYR A 690 -61.75 -62.54 -13.13
N VAL A 691 -60.64 -61.88 -13.47
CA VAL A 691 -60.61 -60.41 -13.62
C VAL A 691 -60.39 -60.13 -15.10
N SER A 692 -61.46 -59.64 -15.75
CA SER A 692 -61.46 -59.15 -17.11
C SER A 692 -60.62 -57.88 -17.21
N SER A 693 -59.80 -57.82 -18.25
CA SER A 693 -59.08 -56.62 -18.69
C SER A 693 -60.07 -55.55 -19.16
N ALA A 694 -60.13 -54.41 -18.46
CA ALA A 694 -60.55 -53.14 -19.05
C ALA A 694 -60.02 -51.98 -18.19
N ASP A 695 -59.38 -51.05 -18.91
CA ASP A 695 -59.03 -49.67 -18.55
C ASP A 695 -57.72 -49.40 -17.77
N GLN A 696 -56.67 -49.35 -18.61
CA GLN A 696 -55.46 -48.50 -18.64
C GLN A 696 -54.62 -48.30 -17.37
#